data_AF-C5L2H1-F1
#
_entry.id   AF-C5L2H1-F1
#
_cell.length_a   1.000
_cell.length_b   1.000
_cell.length_c   1.000
_cell.angle_alpha   90.00
_cell.angle_beta   90.00
_cell.angle_gamma   90.00
#
_symmetry.space_group_name_H-M   'P 1'
#
loop_
_entity.id
_entity.type
_entity.pdbx_description
1 polymer ?
#
loop_
_entity_poly.entity_id
_entity_poly.type
_entity_poly.pdbx_seq_one_letter_code
_entity_poly.pdbx_strand_id
1 'polypeptide(L)'
;MISQGFFGDLFGGLWSDSKKVATKVLREDSGKFRDELVDSGDALKSTLLRHGRNAVGSLGRAFKDTWSSALDSGEDYLDNAVEAGRGVATNAGVGIARGMARARDRAASTSERLREQADRLNAIPSTIDMIHRGARNSIRAGLNSRSPWNGYNENYFPRSRRSAVHDFFGACKAAIEKVYEERGWGEIKVGVVYGDDVLKEIGDLVDHVPHQKSLTTANVYLGAAPIVECLAGGADMVITGRVVDSALVLAPLIYEFGWSMEDLDLMASGTLAGHVLECGAQATGGLMTDCLEAEVAEGWSNIGYPIAEVLASGEFLVSKPPGTGGSGVKEQILYEIADPGNYIVPDVVCDFTQVKVDQVGDNAVRVANARGKCPTETYKVCGTYMDGYKVVTSLVVRGKDAEVKARKTAEAIIKRVEKHFGITLEESRIEIISSDFEAMVRLAAKHEDKKVLQLLSNELSSAATSMAPGTIGFSSGRARPHAIIRMVPMLVAKSKIRAKIQIGRGPERQLEPSVGPVNIHWPHPTQRVLAVQAVDPHDFSPCETVPLLRVCYARSGDKGNNVNIGLFARNERYLPYIKHQVTADSVRHYFKNRWGLPSTSCVRYDVPGLGALNYLLSDILGGGGMASLHGDNLGKTYGQMLLQMPILMPSTALDAVRPSNLPELQHYSADCMGFSGQGFDFVIHRSKHVAEIILNRPKEHNSLTDEMMGSLTRCADLLTNNLDVRRSVRLVILRATADSKTFCAGLDPREFSRSRTVSLAENVEGASNFVRVLTQLARIPQFLVSAVSGRVFGGGWGLLAVCDMVVASREKTELTLSEVKLGVCPATILPFVIRRVGPSTAVRLAALATPIDADEAKTAGIVDIVVQRASDLDAALQAIADRIRMSEPHAVSELKKLAFNMEKQEMGTAELTRSVASVIANLRAGKEAAEGIRALKERREPEWASARVEVPSVLGPGINLKTESRI
;
A
#
# COMPACT_ATOMS: atom_id res chain seq x y z
N MET A 1 -22.34 -13.55 -11.59
CA MET A 1 -21.08 -13.68 -10.86
C MET A 1 -21.01 -12.59 -9.80
N ILE A 2 -21.21 -12.93 -8.52
CA ILE A 2 -21.04 -11.99 -7.40
C ILE A 2 -19.94 -12.61 -6.53
N SER A 3 -18.77 -11.98 -6.50
CA SER A 3 -17.58 -12.48 -5.80
C SER A 3 -17.66 -12.21 -4.28
N GLN A 4 -16.93 -13.02 -3.52
CA GLN A 4 -17.01 -13.17 -2.05
C GLN A 4 -16.65 -11.93 -1.20
N GLY A 5 -16.31 -10.79 -1.80
CA GLY A 5 -15.97 -9.57 -1.05
C GLY A 5 -17.16 -8.90 -0.34
N PHE A 6 -18.38 -9.08 -0.85
CA PHE A 6 -19.57 -8.42 -0.31
C PHE A 6 -20.06 -9.02 1.03
N PHE A 7 -19.54 -10.18 1.44
CA PHE A 7 -20.04 -10.88 2.63
C PHE A 7 -19.48 -10.33 3.95
N GLY A 8 -18.28 -9.74 3.98
CA GLY A 8 -17.68 -9.25 5.24
C GLY A 8 -18.47 -8.13 5.91
N ASP A 9 -18.89 -7.12 5.14
CA ASP A 9 -19.48 -5.89 5.68
C ASP A 9 -20.99 -6.00 5.93
N LEU A 10 -21.70 -6.83 5.14
CA LEU A 10 -23.13 -7.06 5.31
C LEU A 10 -23.45 -7.83 6.60
N PHE A 11 -22.57 -8.75 7.03
CA PHE A 11 -22.72 -9.52 8.26
C PHE A 11 -22.45 -8.68 9.53
N GLY A 12 -21.61 -7.64 9.45
CA GLY A 12 -21.34 -6.73 10.56
C GLY A 12 -22.52 -5.81 10.89
N GLY A 13 -23.16 -5.23 9.87
CA GLY A 13 -24.30 -4.32 10.02
C GLY A 13 -25.58 -5.01 10.52
N LEU A 14 -25.96 -6.14 9.90
CA LEU A 14 -27.18 -6.87 10.27
C LEU A 14 -27.13 -7.47 11.69
N TRP A 15 -25.94 -7.82 12.19
CA TRP A 15 -25.77 -8.38 13.54
C TRP A 15 -25.84 -7.30 14.64
N SER A 16 -25.47 -6.06 14.32
CA SER A 16 -25.61 -4.90 15.20
C SER A 16 -27.08 -4.55 15.44
N ASP A 17 -27.87 -4.49 14.38
CA ASP A 17 -29.26 -4.03 14.45
C ASP A 17 -30.17 -5.10 15.06
N SER A 18 -29.90 -6.38 14.79
CA SER A 18 -30.59 -7.50 15.43
C SER A 18 -30.40 -7.51 16.96
N LYS A 19 -29.24 -7.07 17.46
CA LYS A 19 -28.96 -6.97 18.90
C LYS A 19 -29.61 -5.77 19.56
N LYS A 20 -29.68 -4.61 18.88
CA LYS A 20 -30.39 -3.43 19.39
C LYS A 20 -31.88 -3.73 19.57
N VAL A 21 -32.47 -4.48 18.62
CA VAL A 21 -33.86 -4.96 18.72
C VAL A 21 -34.01 -5.98 19.87
N ALA A 22 -33.14 -6.99 19.95
CA ALA A 22 -33.22 -8.01 21.00
C ALA A 22 -32.99 -7.48 22.43
N THR A 23 -32.16 -6.45 22.60
CA THR A 23 -31.87 -5.85 23.92
C THR A 23 -33.00 -4.91 24.38
N LYS A 24 -33.74 -4.31 23.44
CA LYS A 24 -34.94 -3.50 23.73
C LYS A 24 -36.16 -4.38 24.07
N VAL A 25 -36.24 -5.57 23.48
CA VAL A 25 -37.27 -6.59 23.74
C VAL A 25 -37.13 -7.26 25.13
N LEU A 26 -35.94 -7.24 25.74
CA LEU A 26 -35.67 -7.91 27.01
C LEU A 26 -35.84 -7.04 28.26
N ARG A 27 -36.28 -5.78 28.15
CA ARG A 27 -36.34 -4.86 29.31
C ARG A 27 -37.69 -4.31 29.72
N GLU A 28 -38.72 -4.25 28.88
CA GLU A 28 -39.99 -3.64 29.30
C GLU A 28 -41.22 -4.38 28.77
N ASP A 29 -42.22 -4.39 29.64
CA ASP A 29 -43.36 -5.29 29.68
C ASP A 29 -44.38 -5.05 28.54
N SER A 30 -45.13 -6.12 28.29
CA SER A 30 -46.12 -6.33 27.24
C SER A 30 -47.09 -5.16 26.95
N GLY A 31 -47.38 -4.93 25.65
CA GLY A 31 -48.71 -4.46 25.21
C GLY A 31 -48.79 -3.29 24.25
N LYS A 32 -47.81 -2.36 24.19
CA LYS A 32 -47.95 -1.10 23.41
C LYS A 32 -47.14 -1.00 22.11
N PHE A 33 -46.30 -1.98 21.78
CA PHE A 33 -45.32 -1.85 20.68
C PHE A 33 -45.82 -2.34 19.30
N ARG A 34 -47.07 -2.80 19.20
CA ARG A 34 -47.60 -3.36 17.94
C ARG A 34 -48.12 -2.30 16.97
N ASP A 35 -48.56 -1.15 17.48
CA ASP A 35 -49.16 -0.09 16.66
C ASP A 35 -48.11 0.94 16.18
N GLU A 36 -47.06 1.24 16.97
CA GLU A 36 -45.97 2.15 16.54
C GLU A 36 -45.03 1.57 15.47
N LEU A 37 -44.99 0.24 15.32
CA LEU A 37 -44.17 -0.45 14.31
C LEU A 37 -44.79 -0.40 12.91
N VAL A 38 -46.11 -0.22 12.83
CA VAL A 38 -46.84 -0.06 11.56
C VAL A 38 -46.60 1.34 11.00
N ASP A 39 -46.66 2.38 11.85
CA ASP A 39 -46.40 3.77 11.42
C ASP A 39 -44.94 4.02 11.01
N SER A 40 -43.97 3.34 11.65
CA SER A 40 -42.55 3.44 11.29
C SER A 40 -42.20 2.72 9.98
N GLY A 41 -42.92 1.65 9.65
CA GLY A 41 -42.77 0.90 8.40
C GLY A 41 -43.24 1.68 7.17
N ASP A 42 -44.30 2.47 7.32
CA ASP A 42 -44.83 3.31 6.24
C ASP A 42 -44.01 4.60 6.02
N ALA A 43 -43.39 5.14 7.08
CA ALA A 43 -42.39 6.21 6.94
C ALA A 43 -41.14 5.76 6.15
N LEU A 44 -40.67 4.53 6.36
CA LEU A 44 -39.53 3.96 5.63
C LEU A 44 -39.89 3.65 4.16
N LYS A 45 -41.10 3.13 3.92
CA LYS A 45 -41.64 2.91 2.56
C LYS A 45 -41.80 4.21 1.79
N SER A 46 -42.31 5.28 2.42
CA SER A 46 -42.48 6.58 1.76
C SER A 46 -41.15 7.26 1.45
N THR A 47 -40.13 7.08 2.30
CA THR A 47 -38.77 7.61 2.07
C THR A 47 -38.07 6.87 0.92
N LEU A 48 -38.18 5.53 0.86
CA LEU A 48 -37.68 4.73 -0.26
C LEU A 48 -38.41 5.02 -1.58
N LEU A 49 -39.72 5.27 -1.54
CA LEU A 49 -40.51 5.65 -2.72
C LEU A 49 -40.26 7.09 -3.18
N ARG A 50 -39.82 7.98 -2.29
CA ARG A 50 -39.50 9.39 -2.60
C ARG A 50 -38.04 9.57 -3.07
N HIS A 51 -37.13 8.65 -2.79
CA HIS A 51 -35.75 8.68 -3.31
C HIS A 51 -35.48 7.67 -4.46
N GLY A 52 -36.33 6.66 -4.65
CA GLY A 52 -36.20 5.68 -5.74
C GLY A 52 -36.69 6.12 -7.12
N ARG A 53 -37.34 7.29 -7.26
CA ARG A 53 -37.91 7.73 -8.56
C ARG A 53 -37.02 8.65 -9.39
N ASN A 54 -35.91 9.14 -8.87
CA ASN A 54 -35.02 10.06 -9.61
C ASN A 54 -33.74 9.40 -10.17
N ALA A 55 -33.56 8.08 -10.05
CA ALA A 55 -32.37 7.38 -10.55
C ALA A 55 -32.62 6.43 -11.74
N VAL A 56 -33.85 6.29 -12.23
CA VAL A 56 -34.19 5.35 -13.34
C VAL A 56 -34.67 6.07 -14.61
N GLY A 57 -34.74 7.41 -14.60
CA GLY A 57 -35.30 8.19 -15.72
C GLY A 57 -34.30 8.75 -16.75
N SER A 58 -33.00 8.74 -16.46
CA SER A 58 -31.97 9.44 -17.25
C SER A 58 -30.93 8.54 -17.93
N LEU A 59 -30.76 7.28 -17.48
CA LEU A 59 -29.83 6.32 -18.10
C LEU A 59 -30.43 5.53 -19.28
N GLY A 60 -31.76 5.40 -19.34
CA GLY A 60 -32.44 4.62 -20.38
C GLY A 60 -32.64 5.33 -21.74
N ARG A 61 -32.46 6.66 -21.80
CA ARG A 61 -32.62 7.43 -23.06
C ARG A 61 -31.30 7.61 -23.81
N ALA A 62 -30.21 7.92 -23.12
CA ALA A 62 -28.89 8.04 -23.74
C ALA A 62 -28.39 6.71 -24.36
N PHE A 63 -28.73 5.57 -23.76
CA PHE A 63 -28.36 4.25 -24.29
C PHE A 63 -29.19 3.83 -25.52
N LYS A 64 -30.43 4.33 -25.62
CA LYS A 64 -31.34 4.03 -26.74
C LYS A 64 -30.99 4.87 -27.96
N ASP A 65 -30.65 6.15 -27.76
CA ASP A 65 -30.38 7.08 -28.85
C ASP A 65 -28.99 6.86 -29.48
N THR A 66 -27.99 6.46 -28.69
CA THR A 66 -26.63 6.13 -29.19
C THR A 66 -26.60 4.78 -29.93
N TRP A 67 -27.44 3.81 -29.52
CA TRP A 67 -27.51 2.48 -30.14
C TRP A 67 -28.44 2.44 -31.37
N SER A 68 -29.48 3.27 -31.41
CA SER A 68 -30.30 3.44 -32.62
C SER A 68 -29.52 4.12 -33.75
N SER A 69 -28.68 5.11 -33.45
CA SER A 69 -27.87 5.79 -34.48
C SER A 69 -26.79 4.88 -35.11
N ALA A 70 -26.36 3.83 -34.41
CA ALA A 70 -25.40 2.85 -34.92
C ALA A 70 -26.06 1.74 -35.77
N LEU A 71 -27.37 1.54 -35.63
CA LEU A 71 -28.14 0.58 -36.43
C LEU A 71 -28.77 1.22 -37.68
N ASP A 72 -28.97 2.54 -37.68
CA ASP A 72 -29.55 3.27 -38.82
C ASP A 72 -28.53 3.69 -39.91
N SER A 73 -27.22 3.50 -39.69
CA SER A 73 -26.16 3.78 -40.70
C SER A 73 -25.71 2.52 -41.46
N GLY A 74 -26.61 1.56 -41.65
CA GLY A 74 -26.34 0.35 -42.41
C GLY A 74 -25.86 0.64 -43.82
N GLU A 75 -24.55 0.53 -44.05
CA GLU A 75 -23.91 0.29 -45.35
C GLU A 75 -22.46 -0.24 -45.15
N ASP A 76 -22.19 -1.41 -45.76
CA ASP A 76 -20.93 -1.83 -46.39
C ASP A 76 -19.63 -2.15 -45.58
N TYR A 77 -19.70 -2.78 -44.40
CA TYR A 77 -18.49 -3.38 -43.79
C TYR A 77 -18.35 -4.91 -43.96
N LEU A 78 -19.48 -5.64 -44.01
CA LEU A 78 -19.46 -7.11 -44.08
C LEU A 78 -19.38 -7.65 -45.51
N ASP A 79 -19.96 -6.96 -46.49
CA ASP A 79 -19.93 -7.41 -47.89
C ASP A 79 -18.55 -7.18 -48.55
N ASN A 80 -17.83 -6.12 -48.14
CA ASN A 80 -16.45 -5.86 -48.57
C ASN A 80 -15.43 -6.87 -47.99
N ALA A 81 -15.70 -7.44 -46.82
CA ALA A 81 -14.84 -8.46 -46.21
C ALA A 81 -15.00 -9.85 -46.87
N VAL A 82 -16.15 -10.12 -47.48
CA VAL A 82 -16.46 -11.38 -48.16
C VAL A 82 -15.90 -11.42 -49.60
N GLU A 83 -15.76 -10.27 -50.27
CA GLU A 83 -15.07 -10.20 -51.58
C GLU A 83 -13.54 -10.34 -51.47
N ALA A 84 -12.92 -9.89 -50.37
CA ALA A 84 -11.48 -9.97 -50.17
C ALA A 84 -10.94 -11.41 -49.92
N GLY A 85 -11.82 -12.37 -49.62
CA GLY A 85 -11.44 -13.73 -49.17
C GLY A 85 -11.44 -14.83 -50.24
N ARG A 86 -11.70 -14.52 -51.52
CA ARG A 86 -11.87 -15.56 -52.58
C ARG A 86 -10.57 -16.10 -53.21
N GLY A 87 -9.40 -15.81 -52.64
CA GLY A 87 -8.12 -16.32 -53.13
C GLY A 87 -7.50 -17.37 -52.20
N VAL A 88 -7.24 -18.57 -52.74
CA VAL A 88 -6.41 -19.68 -52.19
C VAL A 88 -7.16 -20.78 -51.42
N ALA A 89 -7.44 -21.87 -52.14
CA ALA A 89 -8.01 -23.11 -51.61
C ALA A 89 -6.92 -24.11 -51.17
N THR A 90 -6.97 -24.59 -49.92
CA THR A 90 -6.36 -25.87 -49.46
C THR A 90 -7.20 -26.50 -48.32
N ASN A 91 -6.94 -27.77 -48.01
CA ASN A 91 -7.72 -28.66 -47.12
C ASN A 91 -7.98 -28.16 -45.66
N ALA A 92 -7.43 -27.01 -45.24
CA ALA A 92 -7.80 -26.32 -44.00
C ALA A 92 -9.20 -25.65 -44.05
N GLY A 93 -9.73 -25.40 -45.26
CA GLY A 93 -11.01 -24.69 -45.46
C GLY A 93 -12.27 -25.46 -45.02
N VAL A 94 -12.22 -26.79 -44.92
CA VAL A 94 -13.40 -27.61 -44.57
C VAL A 94 -13.69 -27.57 -43.05
N GLY A 95 -12.67 -27.37 -42.21
CA GLY A 95 -12.85 -27.19 -40.76
C GLY A 95 -13.38 -25.80 -40.41
N ILE A 96 -12.84 -24.76 -41.07
CA ILE A 96 -13.24 -23.36 -40.87
C ILE A 96 -14.66 -23.11 -41.40
N ALA A 97 -15.04 -23.69 -42.55
CA ALA A 97 -16.41 -23.58 -43.08
C ALA A 97 -17.46 -24.26 -42.19
N ARG A 98 -17.11 -25.39 -41.55
CA ARG A 98 -17.98 -26.05 -40.55
C ARG A 98 -18.08 -25.27 -39.24
N GLY A 99 -17.01 -24.58 -38.83
CA GLY A 99 -17.00 -23.68 -37.68
C GLY A 99 -17.82 -22.40 -37.92
N MET A 100 -17.68 -21.77 -39.09
CA MET A 100 -18.41 -20.55 -39.47
C MET A 100 -19.90 -20.81 -39.72
N ALA A 101 -20.28 -21.97 -40.28
CA ALA A 101 -21.69 -22.35 -40.42
C ALA A 101 -22.36 -22.56 -39.04
N ARG A 102 -21.67 -23.19 -38.08
CA ARG A 102 -22.15 -23.35 -36.70
C ARG A 102 -22.19 -22.02 -35.94
N ALA A 103 -21.22 -21.13 -36.18
CA ALA A 103 -21.16 -19.80 -35.56
C ALA A 103 -22.28 -18.87 -36.08
N ARG A 104 -22.63 -18.94 -37.37
CA ARG A 104 -23.73 -18.19 -37.98
C ARG A 104 -25.11 -18.63 -37.45
N ASP A 105 -25.36 -19.94 -37.39
CA ASP A 105 -26.62 -20.46 -36.85
C ASP A 105 -26.73 -20.23 -35.33
N ARG A 106 -25.61 -20.22 -34.61
CA ARG A 106 -25.58 -19.85 -33.19
C ARG A 106 -25.74 -18.36 -32.95
N ALA A 107 -25.12 -17.46 -33.73
CA ALA A 107 -25.21 -16.00 -33.53
C ALA A 107 -26.66 -15.48 -33.56
N ALA A 108 -27.51 -16.04 -34.44
CA ALA A 108 -28.94 -15.77 -34.46
C ALA A 108 -29.65 -16.26 -33.18
N SER A 109 -29.30 -17.45 -32.68
CA SER A 109 -29.83 -17.97 -31.40
C SER A 109 -29.26 -17.26 -30.17
N THR A 110 -28.02 -16.77 -30.24
CA THR A 110 -27.28 -16.12 -29.14
C THR A 110 -27.86 -14.74 -28.85
N SER A 111 -28.31 -13.99 -29.86
CA SER A 111 -28.96 -12.69 -29.62
C SER A 111 -30.32 -12.82 -28.90
N GLU A 112 -31.03 -13.92 -29.11
CA GLU A 112 -32.31 -14.22 -28.44
C GLU A 112 -32.06 -14.79 -27.02
N ARG A 113 -31.06 -15.67 -26.89
CA ARG A 113 -30.60 -16.25 -25.62
C ARG A 113 -29.93 -15.23 -24.69
N LEU A 114 -29.27 -14.19 -25.24
CA LEU A 114 -28.71 -13.05 -24.50
C LEU A 114 -29.81 -12.13 -23.96
N ARG A 115 -30.94 -11.95 -24.68
CA ARG A 115 -32.12 -11.26 -24.16
C ARG A 115 -32.76 -12.02 -22.99
N GLU A 116 -32.95 -13.34 -23.13
CA GLU A 116 -33.43 -14.18 -22.03
C GLU A 116 -32.44 -14.27 -20.85
N GLN A 117 -31.13 -14.33 -21.12
CA GLN A 117 -30.10 -14.34 -20.09
C GLN A 117 -30.01 -13.00 -19.35
N ALA A 118 -30.20 -11.86 -20.02
CA ALA A 118 -30.26 -10.55 -19.39
C ALA A 118 -31.45 -10.43 -18.41
N ASP A 119 -32.61 -10.98 -18.78
CA ASP A 119 -33.79 -11.04 -17.89
C ASP A 119 -33.58 -12.04 -16.73
N ARG A 120 -32.92 -13.17 -16.97
CA ARG A 120 -32.51 -14.12 -15.91
C ARG A 120 -31.48 -13.51 -14.95
N LEU A 121 -30.49 -12.77 -15.45
CA LEU A 121 -29.46 -12.07 -14.67
C LEU A 121 -30.04 -11.01 -13.73
N ASN A 122 -31.10 -10.31 -14.15
CA ASN A 122 -31.85 -9.37 -13.31
C ASN A 122 -32.57 -10.04 -12.12
N ALA A 123 -32.83 -11.35 -12.18
CA ALA A 123 -33.50 -12.11 -11.12
C ALA A 123 -32.53 -12.84 -10.15
N ILE A 124 -31.26 -13.01 -10.53
CA ILE A 124 -30.20 -13.69 -9.77
C ILE A 124 -29.98 -13.17 -8.34
N PRO A 125 -30.04 -11.86 -8.03
CA PRO A 125 -29.85 -11.35 -6.68
C PRO A 125 -30.85 -11.93 -5.66
N SER A 126 -32.08 -12.19 -6.10
CA SER A 126 -33.14 -12.77 -5.25
C SER A 126 -32.92 -14.26 -4.96
N THR A 127 -32.37 -14.99 -5.93
CA THR A 127 -32.06 -16.43 -5.83
C THR A 127 -30.85 -16.67 -4.94
N ILE A 128 -29.80 -15.84 -5.04
CA ILE A 128 -28.62 -15.88 -4.18
C ILE A 128 -29.02 -15.63 -2.71
N ASP A 129 -29.83 -14.60 -2.42
CA ASP A 129 -30.31 -14.31 -1.06
C ASP A 129 -31.14 -15.48 -0.47
N MET A 130 -31.89 -16.20 -1.30
CA MET A 130 -32.67 -17.37 -0.88
C MET A 130 -31.81 -18.62 -0.64
N ILE A 131 -30.82 -18.89 -1.51
CA ILE A 131 -29.82 -19.95 -1.31
C ILE A 131 -29.03 -19.72 -0.02
N HIS A 132 -28.63 -18.48 0.27
CA HIS A 132 -27.96 -18.12 1.52
C HIS A 132 -28.85 -18.32 2.76
N ARG A 133 -30.15 -18.01 2.67
CA ARG A 133 -31.11 -18.31 3.75
C ARG A 133 -31.26 -19.82 3.97
N GLY A 134 -31.38 -20.61 2.90
CA GLY A 134 -31.42 -22.07 2.96
C GLY A 134 -30.17 -22.67 3.60
N ALA A 135 -28.98 -22.26 3.13
CA ALA A 135 -27.70 -22.70 3.67
C ALA A 135 -27.53 -22.30 5.15
N ARG A 136 -27.90 -21.07 5.55
CA ARG A 136 -27.87 -20.64 6.96
C ARG A 136 -28.79 -21.48 7.84
N ASN A 137 -29.97 -21.85 7.35
CA ASN A 137 -30.94 -22.64 8.11
C ASN A 137 -30.46 -24.08 8.28
N SER A 138 -29.86 -24.69 7.24
CA SER A 138 -29.26 -26.02 7.33
C SER A 138 -28.04 -26.07 8.26
N ILE A 139 -27.18 -25.04 8.23
CA ILE A 139 -26.02 -24.92 9.13
C ILE A 139 -26.47 -24.69 10.59
N ARG A 140 -27.51 -23.87 10.82
CA ARG A 140 -28.12 -23.70 12.15
C ARG A 140 -28.75 -24.98 12.70
N ALA A 141 -29.39 -25.77 11.85
CA ALA A 141 -29.98 -27.05 12.25
C ALA A 141 -28.90 -28.08 12.64
N GLY A 142 -27.74 -28.08 11.97
CA GLY A 142 -26.60 -28.94 12.31
C GLY A 142 -25.85 -28.57 13.59
N LEU A 143 -25.80 -27.28 13.95
CA LEU A 143 -25.06 -26.78 15.12
C LEU A 143 -25.85 -26.82 16.44
N ASN A 144 -27.18 -26.93 16.40
CA ASN A 144 -28.06 -26.83 17.57
C ASN A 144 -28.60 -28.17 18.10
N SER A 145 -27.86 -29.27 18.01
CA SER A 145 -28.33 -30.57 18.48
C SER A 145 -28.35 -30.75 20.02
N ARG A 146 -28.38 -29.67 20.82
CA ARG A 146 -28.63 -29.70 22.28
C ARG A 146 -29.27 -28.39 22.80
N SER A 147 -30.57 -28.20 22.59
CA SER A 147 -31.44 -27.43 23.51
C SER A 147 -32.93 -27.65 23.14
N PRO A 148 -33.81 -27.94 24.11
CA PRO A 148 -35.25 -28.08 23.87
C PRO A 148 -35.92 -26.71 23.96
N TRP A 149 -36.67 -26.29 22.94
CA TRP A 149 -37.96 -25.56 23.03
C TRP A 149 -38.46 -25.21 21.62
N ASN A 150 -39.74 -25.52 21.42
CA ASN A 150 -40.48 -25.74 20.17
C ASN A 150 -40.78 -24.50 19.31
N GLY A 151 -41.06 -24.73 18.01
CA GLY A 151 -42.11 -23.98 17.33
C GLY A 151 -41.91 -23.55 15.87
N TYR A 152 -41.25 -24.31 14.99
CA TYR A 152 -41.37 -24.09 13.54
C TYR A 152 -41.49 -25.42 12.78
N ASN A 153 -42.59 -25.50 12.00
CA ASN A 153 -43.13 -26.61 11.21
C ASN A 153 -42.17 -27.76 10.80
N GLU A 154 -42.44 -28.96 11.33
CA GLU A 154 -41.82 -30.24 10.98
C GLU A 154 -42.27 -30.82 9.61
N ASN A 155 -43.02 -30.10 8.78
CA ASN A 155 -43.54 -30.63 7.51
C ASN A 155 -42.61 -30.45 6.30
N TYR A 156 -41.41 -29.87 6.46
CA TYR A 156 -40.50 -29.59 5.34
C TYR A 156 -39.49 -30.71 5.03
N PHE A 157 -39.38 -31.76 5.85
CA PHE A 157 -38.46 -32.87 5.59
C PHE A 157 -39.05 -34.21 6.07
N PRO A 158 -39.18 -35.24 5.20
CA PRO A 158 -39.58 -36.57 5.61
C PRO A 158 -38.64 -37.11 6.71
N ARG A 159 -39.21 -37.73 7.75
CA ARG A 159 -38.53 -38.28 8.95
C ARG A 159 -37.59 -39.47 8.70
N SER A 160 -37.17 -39.73 7.47
CA SER A 160 -36.18 -40.74 7.14
C SER A 160 -35.00 -40.09 6.42
N ARG A 161 -33.94 -39.75 7.17
CA ARG A 161 -32.51 -39.82 6.79
C ARG A 161 -31.66 -38.98 7.74
N ARG A 162 -30.98 -39.65 8.67
CA ARG A 162 -29.68 -39.20 9.22
C ARG A 162 -28.58 -39.07 8.14
N SER A 163 -28.90 -39.35 6.87
CA SER A 163 -28.01 -39.15 5.71
C SER A 163 -28.21 -37.80 5.00
N ALA A 164 -29.22 -36.99 5.34
CA ALA A 164 -29.57 -35.79 4.58
C ALA A 164 -28.69 -34.56 4.88
N VAL A 165 -27.84 -34.61 5.92
CA VAL A 165 -26.88 -33.54 6.24
C VAL A 165 -25.57 -33.69 5.43
N HIS A 166 -25.43 -34.76 4.65
CA HIS A 166 -24.16 -35.13 4.02
C HIS A 166 -23.94 -34.63 2.58
N ASP A 167 -24.96 -34.07 1.91
CA ASP A 167 -24.82 -33.61 0.52
C ASP A 167 -25.26 -32.15 0.35
N PHE A 168 -24.34 -31.23 0.69
CA PHE A 168 -24.56 -29.80 0.56
C PHE A 168 -24.78 -29.38 -0.90
N PHE A 169 -24.03 -29.94 -1.85
CA PHE A 169 -24.12 -29.56 -3.26
C PHE A 169 -25.40 -30.07 -3.91
N GLY A 170 -25.85 -31.29 -3.58
CA GLY A 170 -27.16 -31.79 -3.96
C GLY A 170 -28.30 -30.96 -3.39
N ALA A 171 -28.18 -30.46 -2.17
CA ALA A 171 -29.14 -29.52 -1.59
C ALA A 171 -29.17 -28.17 -2.33
N CYS A 172 -28.00 -27.63 -2.72
CA CYS A 172 -27.92 -26.42 -3.54
C CYS A 172 -28.58 -26.63 -4.90
N LYS A 173 -28.30 -27.75 -5.57
CA LYS A 173 -28.96 -28.13 -6.83
C LYS A 173 -30.47 -28.20 -6.69
N ALA A 174 -30.98 -28.94 -5.69
CA ALA A 174 -32.42 -29.07 -5.46
C ALA A 174 -33.07 -27.71 -5.18
N ALA A 175 -32.38 -26.80 -4.47
CA ALA A 175 -32.86 -25.45 -4.24
C ALA A 175 -32.94 -24.62 -5.53
N ILE A 176 -31.97 -24.76 -6.44
CA ILE A 176 -31.98 -24.07 -7.74
C ILE A 176 -33.10 -24.61 -8.63
N GLU A 177 -33.21 -25.93 -8.74
CA GLU A 177 -34.28 -26.60 -9.51
C GLU A 177 -35.66 -26.16 -9.00
N LYS A 178 -35.86 -26.13 -7.68
CA LYS A 178 -37.11 -25.65 -7.07
C LYS A 178 -37.42 -24.18 -7.41
N VAL A 179 -36.41 -23.31 -7.45
CA VAL A 179 -36.62 -21.89 -7.84
C VAL A 179 -37.08 -21.79 -9.29
N TYR A 180 -36.50 -22.60 -10.18
CA TYR A 180 -36.92 -22.63 -11.59
C TYR A 180 -38.36 -23.11 -11.75
N GLU A 181 -38.74 -24.16 -11.00
CA GLU A 181 -40.12 -24.64 -10.93
C GLU A 181 -41.08 -23.57 -10.40
N GLU A 182 -40.77 -22.93 -9.26
CA GLU A 182 -41.60 -21.90 -8.63
C GLU A 182 -41.77 -20.64 -9.50
N ARG A 183 -40.76 -20.32 -10.32
CA ARG A 183 -40.78 -19.17 -11.25
C ARG A 183 -41.40 -19.48 -12.61
N GLY A 184 -41.66 -20.76 -12.91
CA GLY A 184 -42.17 -21.19 -14.21
C GLY A 184 -41.17 -20.97 -15.35
N TRP A 185 -39.86 -20.98 -15.08
CA TRP A 185 -38.81 -20.75 -16.09
C TRP A 185 -38.42 -22.00 -16.90
N GLY A 186 -39.17 -23.10 -16.73
CA GLY A 186 -38.88 -24.40 -17.33
C GLY A 186 -37.88 -25.23 -16.51
N GLU A 187 -37.46 -26.35 -17.09
CA GLU A 187 -36.48 -27.26 -16.48
C GLU A 187 -35.06 -26.71 -16.65
N ILE A 188 -34.27 -26.74 -15.58
CA ILE A 188 -32.83 -26.43 -15.60
C ILE A 188 -32.05 -27.72 -15.33
N LYS A 189 -31.06 -28.05 -16.18
CA LYS A 189 -30.19 -29.19 -15.94
C LYS A 189 -28.96 -28.74 -15.15
N VAL A 190 -28.94 -29.06 -13.85
CA VAL A 190 -27.81 -28.72 -12.97
C VAL A 190 -26.83 -29.88 -12.88
N GLY A 191 -25.57 -29.63 -13.25
CA GLY A 191 -24.42 -30.50 -13.01
C GLY A 191 -23.82 -30.25 -11.63
N VAL A 192 -23.38 -31.29 -10.95
CA VAL A 192 -22.69 -31.19 -9.65
C VAL A 192 -21.39 -31.96 -9.70
N VAL A 193 -20.31 -31.32 -9.26
CA VAL A 193 -18.96 -31.91 -9.14
C VAL A 193 -18.63 -32.16 -7.67
N TYR A 194 -18.23 -33.39 -7.35
CA TYR A 194 -17.80 -33.87 -6.04
C TYR A 194 -16.39 -34.49 -6.10
N GLY A 195 -15.90 -34.92 -4.94
CA GLY A 195 -14.61 -35.61 -4.79
C GLY A 195 -13.47 -34.67 -4.40
N ASP A 196 -13.80 -33.43 -4.03
CA ASP A 196 -12.84 -32.47 -3.50
C ASP A 196 -12.57 -32.67 -2.00
N ASP A 197 -13.58 -33.00 -1.20
CA ASP A 197 -13.41 -33.35 0.22
C ASP A 197 -12.70 -34.70 0.36
N VAL A 198 -11.49 -34.66 0.88
CA VAL A 198 -10.58 -35.80 1.05
C VAL A 198 -10.22 -36.05 2.52
N LEU A 199 -10.95 -35.44 3.46
CA LEU A 199 -10.60 -35.49 4.89
C LEU A 199 -10.46 -36.93 5.41
N LYS A 200 -11.24 -37.88 4.89
CA LYS A 200 -11.18 -39.30 5.31
C LYS A 200 -9.98 -40.04 4.72
N GLU A 201 -9.57 -39.66 3.52
CA GLU A 201 -8.50 -40.28 2.75
C GLU A 201 -7.12 -39.87 3.26
N ILE A 202 -7.01 -38.69 3.88
CA ILE A 202 -5.73 -38.12 4.34
C ILE A 202 -5.69 -37.72 5.83
N GLY A 203 -6.78 -37.94 6.58
CA GLY A 203 -6.94 -37.44 7.96
C GLY A 203 -5.82 -37.81 8.94
N ASP A 204 -5.16 -38.95 8.73
CA ASP A 204 -4.07 -39.46 9.57
C ASP A 204 -2.66 -39.33 8.93
N LEU A 205 -2.56 -38.80 7.71
CA LEU A 205 -1.36 -38.88 6.86
C LEU A 205 -0.47 -37.62 6.86
N VAL A 206 -0.63 -36.71 7.81
CA VAL A 206 -0.04 -35.37 7.69
C VAL A 206 1.02 -35.08 8.75
N ASP A 207 2.29 -35.31 8.40
CA ASP A 207 3.46 -34.94 9.21
C ASP A 207 3.55 -33.42 9.48
N HIS A 208 2.81 -32.60 8.73
CA HIS A 208 2.86 -31.14 8.76
C HIS A 208 1.81 -30.51 9.69
N VAL A 209 0.95 -31.31 10.32
CA VAL A 209 0.04 -30.87 11.38
C VAL A 209 0.70 -31.19 12.72
N PRO A 210 0.72 -30.26 13.70
CA PRO A 210 1.25 -30.57 15.03
C PRO A 210 0.57 -31.81 15.61
N HIS A 211 1.34 -32.77 16.14
CA HIS A 211 0.84 -34.10 16.58
C HIS A 211 -0.37 -34.08 17.55
N GLN A 212 -0.64 -32.94 18.19
CA GLN A 212 -1.76 -32.75 19.11
C GLN A 212 -3.04 -32.24 18.44
N LYS A 213 -3.01 -31.96 17.12
CA LYS A 213 -4.11 -31.33 16.38
C LYS A 213 -4.55 -32.22 15.22
N SER A 214 -5.84 -32.18 14.92
CA SER A 214 -6.44 -32.90 13.78
C SER A 214 -6.99 -31.93 12.75
N LEU A 215 -6.98 -32.36 11.49
CA LEU A 215 -7.63 -31.61 10.42
C LEU A 215 -9.12 -31.51 10.67
N THR A 216 -9.66 -30.31 10.48
CA THR A 216 -11.09 -30.01 10.51
C THR A 216 -11.69 -30.10 9.11
N THR A 217 -10.93 -29.71 8.08
CA THR A 217 -11.30 -29.87 6.67
C THR A 217 -10.08 -30.25 5.85
N ALA A 218 -10.30 -30.91 4.72
CA ALA A 218 -9.25 -31.10 3.73
C ALA A 218 -9.86 -31.22 2.33
N ASN A 219 -9.59 -30.24 1.46
CA ASN A 219 -10.18 -30.18 0.12
C ASN A 219 -9.09 -30.11 -0.95
N VAL A 220 -9.11 -31.01 -1.94
CA VAL A 220 -8.26 -30.90 -3.13
C VAL A 220 -8.76 -29.78 -4.03
N TYR A 221 -7.84 -29.08 -4.69
CA TYR A 221 -8.18 -28.21 -5.81
C TYR A 221 -8.30 -29.07 -7.07
N LEU A 222 -9.53 -29.33 -7.50
CA LEU A 222 -9.80 -30.00 -8.78
C LEU A 222 -9.57 -29.04 -9.96
N GLY A 223 -9.39 -29.62 -11.15
CA GLY A 223 -9.22 -28.90 -12.40
C GLY A 223 -10.51 -28.63 -13.18
N ALA A 224 -10.35 -28.25 -14.45
CA ALA A 224 -11.43 -27.93 -15.39
C ALA A 224 -12.19 -29.18 -15.87
N ALA A 225 -11.54 -30.34 -15.96
CA ALA A 225 -12.12 -31.54 -16.59
C ALA A 225 -13.52 -31.94 -16.07
N PRO A 226 -13.81 -31.97 -14.74
CA PRO A 226 -15.13 -32.34 -14.26
C PRO A 226 -16.24 -31.35 -14.64
N ILE A 227 -15.89 -30.06 -14.79
CA ILE A 227 -16.82 -29.04 -15.24
C ILE A 227 -17.09 -29.21 -16.73
N VAL A 228 -16.06 -29.48 -17.54
CA VAL A 228 -16.19 -29.77 -18.99
C VAL A 228 -17.13 -30.95 -19.22
N GLU A 229 -16.98 -32.04 -18.46
CA GLU A 229 -17.86 -33.21 -18.56
C GLU A 229 -19.32 -32.90 -18.19
N CYS A 230 -19.55 -32.03 -17.20
CA CYS A 230 -20.90 -31.57 -16.87
C CYS A 230 -21.52 -30.77 -18.02
N LEU A 231 -20.76 -29.85 -18.62
CA LEU A 231 -21.21 -29.04 -19.76
C LEU A 231 -21.46 -29.94 -20.99
N ALA A 232 -20.57 -30.89 -21.28
CA ALA A 232 -20.71 -31.87 -22.36
C ALA A 232 -21.93 -32.77 -22.19
N GLY A 233 -22.31 -33.10 -20.95
CA GLY A 233 -23.56 -33.80 -20.63
C GLY A 233 -24.82 -32.91 -20.67
N GLY A 234 -24.68 -31.66 -21.11
CA GLY A 234 -25.75 -30.70 -21.34
C GLY A 234 -26.21 -29.95 -20.09
N ALA A 235 -25.37 -29.85 -19.04
CA ALA A 235 -25.69 -29.02 -17.89
C ALA A 235 -25.77 -27.54 -18.29
N ASP A 236 -26.86 -26.87 -17.88
CA ASP A 236 -27.04 -25.42 -18.03
C ASP A 236 -26.29 -24.64 -16.94
N MET A 237 -26.07 -25.29 -15.80
CA MET A 237 -25.37 -24.73 -14.64
C MET A 237 -24.56 -25.84 -13.96
N VAL A 238 -23.34 -25.51 -13.52
CA VAL A 238 -22.48 -26.44 -12.78
C VAL A 238 -22.23 -25.88 -11.39
N ILE A 239 -22.49 -26.71 -10.38
CA ILE A 239 -22.11 -26.49 -8.98
C ILE A 239 -20.89 -27.36 -8.71
N THR A 240 -19.84 -26.81 -8.13
CA THR A 240 -18.63 -27.57 -7.79
C THR A 240 -18.18 -27.24 -6.39
N GLY A 241 -17.50 -28.18 -5.75
CA GLY A 241 -16.72 -27.94 -4.55
C GLY A 241 -15.44 -27.15 -4.85
N ARG A 242 -14.33 -27.53 -4.22
CA ARG A 242 -13.05 -26.86 -4.43
C ARG A 242 -12.45 -27.22 -5.79
N VAL A 243 -12.41 -26.22 -6.68
CA VAL A 243 -11.63 -26.22 -7.91
C VAL A 243 -10.58 -25.10 -7.83
N VAL A 244 -9.59 -25.11 -8.72
CA VAL A 244 -8.83 -23.87 -8.97
C VAL A 244 -9.74 -22.82 -9.57
N ASP A 245 -9.57 -21.57 -9.14
CA ASP A 245 -10.47 -20.47 -9.53
C ASP A 245 -10.48 -20.30 -11.06
N SER A 246 -9.33 -20.49 -11.71
CA SER A 246 -9.17 -20.37 -13.16
C SER A 246 -9.89 -21.46 -13.95
N ALA A 247 -10.24 -22.60 -13.32
CA ALA A 247 -11.05 -23.65 -13.95
C ALA A 247 -12.46 -23.17 -14.29
N LEU A 248 -12.97 -22.16 -13.59
CA LEU A 248 -14.29 -21.57 -13.85
C LEU A 248 -14.33 -20.83 -15.20
N VAL A 249 -13.17 -20.44 -15.73
CA VAL A 249 -13.03 -19.81 -17.05
C VAL A 249 -12.49 -20.81 -18.07
N LEU A 250 -11.48 -21.61 -17.70
CA LEU A 250 -10.88 -22.60 -18.58
C LEU A 250 -11.90 -23.66 -19.06
N ALA A 251 -12.78 -24.17 -18.18
CA ALA A 251 -13.73 -25.22 -18.56
C ALA A 251 -14.76 -24.76 -19.63
N PRO A 252 -15.42 -23.59 -19.51
CA PRO A 252 -16.25 -23.06 -20.59
C PRO A 252 -15.50 -22.88 -21.91
N LEU A 253 -14.23 -22.46 -21.88
CA LEU A 253 -13.42 -22.27 -23.10
C LEU A 253 -13.13 -23.61 -23.79
N ILE A 254 -12.73 -24.63 -23.01
CA ILE A 254 -12.53 -25.99 -23.52
C ILE A 254 -13.81 -26.50 -24.17
N TYR A 255 -14.95 -26.34 -23.50
CA TYR A 255 -16.24 -26.80 -24.00
C TYR A 255 -16.67 -26.08 -25.28
N GLU A 256 -16.58 -24.74 -25.33
CA GLU A 256 -17.07 -23.96 -26.47
C GLU A 256 -16.19 -24.12 -27.72
N PHE A 257 -14.86 -24.12 -27.54
CA PHE A 257 -13.92 -24.25 -28.67
C PHE A 257 -13.57 -25.71 -29.01
N GLY A 258 -13.93 -26.67 -28.16
CA GLY A 258 -13.57 -28.08 -28.33
C GLY A 258 -12.06 -28.32 -28.24
N TRP A 259 -11.36 -27.56 -27.40
CA TRP A 259 -9.92 -27.73 -27.19
C TRP A 259 -9.59 -29.09 -26.59
N SER A 260 -8.45 -29.69 -27.00
CA SER A 260 -7.95 -30.87 -26.32
C SER A 260 -7.31 -30.46 -24.99
N MET A 261 -7.53 -31.24 -23.93
CA MET A 261 -6.80 -31.09 -22.68
C MET A 261 -5.29 -31.37 -22.83
N GLU A 262 -4.89 -31.99 -23.95
CA GLU A 262 -3.50 -32.22 -24.33
C GLU A 262 -2.85 -30.99 -25.00
N ASP A 263 -3.64 -30.01 -25.43
CA ASP A 263 -3.15 -28.74 -26.00
C ASP A 263 -2.67 -27.82 -24.87
N LEU A 264 -1.53 -28.15 -24.28
CA LEU A 264 -1.04 -27.53 -23.04
C LEU A 264 -0.92 -26.00 -23.11
N ASP A 265 -0.53 -25.44 -24.25
CA ASP A 265 -0.47 -23.99 -24.46
C ASP A 265 -1.85 -23.34 -24.38
N LEU A 266 -2.89 -24.00 -24.91
CA LEU A 266 -4.27 -23.53 -24.80
C LEU A 266 -4.79 -23.66 -23.37
N MET A 267 -4.42 -24.73 -22.65
CA MET A 267 -4.73 -24.88 -21.23
C MET A 267 -4.09 -23.75 -20.41
N ALA A 268 -2.82 -23.45 -20.66
CA ALA A 268 -2.12 -22.35 -20.00
C ALA A 268 -2.73 -20.98 -20.32
N SER A 269 -3.14 -20.76 -21.58
CA SER A 269 -3.78 -19.50 -21.98
C SER A 269 -5.16 -19.32 -21.36
N GLY A 270 -5.99 -20.37 -21.35
CA GLY A 270 -7.30 -20.34 -20.67
C GLY A 270 -7.15 -20.18 -19.14
N THR A 271 -6.14 -20.81 -18.53
CA THR A 271 -5.79 -20.58 -17.12
C THR A 271 -5.38 -19.14 -16.87
N LEU A 272 -4.56 -18.53 -17.75
CA LEU A 272 -4.16 -17.12 -17.62
C LEU A 272 -5.37 -16.18 -17.75
N ALA A 273 -6.27 -16.43 -18.71
CA ALA A 273 -7.51 -15.67 -18.83
C ALA A 273 -8.36 -15.76 -17.55
N GLY A 274 -8.48 -16.97 -16.98
CA GLY A 274 -9.12 -17.18 -15.67
C GLY A 274 -8.47 -16.36 -14.57
N HIS A 275 -7.15 -16.46 -14.44
CA HIS A 275 -6.38 -15.74 -13.43
C HIS A 275 -6.51 -14.20 -13.53
N VAL A 276 -6.58 -13.67 -14.76
CA VAL A 276 -6.78 -12.23 -14.99
C VAL A 276 -8.19 -11.78 -14.60
N LEU A 277 -9.22 -12.60 -14.83
CA LEU A 277 -10.61 -12.29 -14.50
C LEU A 277 -10.95 -12.45 -13.00
N GLU A 278 -10.07 -13.08 -12.24
CA GLU A 278 -10.25 -13.31 -10.81
C GLU A 278 -10.10 -12.01 -9.97
N CYS A 279 -10.49 -12.10 -8.70
CA CYS A 279 -10.25 -11.06 -7.69
C CYS A 279 -10.86 -9.66 -7.95
N GLY A 280 -11.83 -9.55 -8.87
CA GLY A 280 -12.69 -8.39 -9.04
C GLY A 280 -12.22 -7.42 -10.13
N ALA A 281 -12.17 -6.13 -9.82
CA ALA A 281 -11.79 -5.08 -10.77
C ALA A 281 -10.26 -4.87 -10.91
N GLN A 282 -9.43 -5.83 -10.48
CA GLN A 282 -7.98 -5.63 -10.39
C GLN A 282 -7.30 -5.51 -11.76
N ALA A 283 -7.77 -6.29 -12.75
CA ALA A 283 -7.28 -6.22 -14.14
C ALA A 283 -7.72 -4.96 -14.91
N THR A 284 -8.49 -4.08 -14.27
CA THR A 284 -9.09 -2.88 -14.87
C THR A 284 -8.88 -1.65 -13.99
N GLY A 285 -7.82 -1.64 -13.17
CA GLY A 285 -7.39 -0.47 -12.37
C GLY A 285 -7.68 -0.54 -10.88
N GLY A 286 -8.34 -1.60 -10.40
CA GLY A 286 -8.48 -1.83 -8.96
C GLY A 286 -7.14 -2.18 -8.30
N LEU A 287 -6.79 -1.48 -7.23
CA LEU A 287 -5.58 -1.73 -6.43
C LEU A 287 -4.25 -1.58 -7.22
N MET A 288 -4.26 -0.77 -8.28
CA MET A 288 -3.09 -0.46 -9.10
C MET A 288 -2.15 0.56 -8.42
N THR A 289 -0.89 0.59 -8.85
CA THR A 289 0.12 1.51 -8.31
C THR A 289 -0.25 2.98 -8.54
N ASP A 290 -0.64 3.33 -9.77
CA ASP A 290 -0.91 4.72 -10.19
C ASP A 290 -2.38 5.13 -10.00
N CYS A 291 -2.99 4.63 -8.93
CA CYS A 291 -4.41 4.83 -8.67
C CYS A 291 -4.83 6.32 -8.54
N LEU A 292 -3.89 7.21 -8.20
CA LEU A 292 -4.12 8.65 -8.06
C LEU A 292 -3.97 9.45 -9.36
N GLU A 293 -3.53 8.83 -10.46
CA GLU A 293 -3.50 9.53 -11.75
C GLU A 293 -4.92 9.93 -12.18
N ALA A 294 -5.07 11.13 -12.76
CA ALA A 294 -6.36 11.73 -13.04
C ALA A 294 -7.30 10.79 -13.83
N GLU A 295 -6.77 10.08 -14.82
CA GLU A 295 -7.52 9.11 -15.65
C GLU A 295 -8.09 7.92 -14.86
N VAL A 296 -7.48 7.56 -13.74
CA VAL A 296 -7.93 6.47 -12.86
C VAL A 296 -8.80 7.02 -11.73
N ALA A 297 -8.43 8.19 -11.19
CA ALA A 297 -9.15 8.87 -10.13
C ALA A 297 -10.54 9.35 -10.60
N GLU A 298 -10.64 9.85 -11.84
CA GLU A 298 -11.90 10.16 -12.53
C GLU A 298 -12.64 8.86 -12.86
N GLY A 299 -13.46 8.39 -11.91
CA GLY A 299 -14.23 7.16 -12.05
C GLY A 299 -13.81 6.04 -11.08
N TRP A 300 -12.99 6.31 -10.06
CA TRP A 300 -12.62 5.34 -9.03
C TRP A 300 -13.86 4.71 -8.35
N SER A 301 -14.91 5.49 -8.10
CA SER A 301 -16.17 4.99 -7.55
C SER A 301 -16.97 4.09 -8.50
N ASN A 302 -16.57 4.04 -9.78
CA ASN A 302 -17.22 3.30 -10.86
C ASN A 302 -16.20 2.52 -11.71
N ILE A 303 -15.22 1.86 -11.07
CA ILE A 303 -14.28 1.00 -11.79
C ILE A 303 -15.02 -0.23 -12.31
N GLY A 304 -14.85 -0.51 -13.61
CA GLY A 304 -15.50 -1.62 -14.30
C GLY A 304 -14.85 -2.95 -13.96
N TYR A 305 -15.62 -4.04 -13.99
CA TYR A 305 -15.05 -5.40 -13.94
C TYR A 305 -14.45 -5.77 -15.30
N PRO A 306 -13.39 -6.59 -15.34
CA PRO A 306 -12.78 -7.02 -16.59
C PRO A 306 -13.72 -7.91 -17.40
N ILE A 307 -13.67 -7.74 -18.72
CA ILE A 307 -14.30 -8.62 -19.71
C ILE A 307 -13.16 -9.25 -20.52
N ALA A 308 -13.16 -10.57 -20.68
CA ALA A 308 -12.21 -11.25 -21.57
C ALA A 308 -12.93 -11.80 -22.81
N GLU A 309 -12.46 -11.40 -23.99
CA GLU A 309 -12.88 -11.94 -25.28
C GLU A 309 -11.77 -12.87 -25.77
N VAL A 310 -12.01 -14.18 -25.67
CA VAL A 310 -11.01 -15.21 -25.96
C VAL A 310 -11.20 -15.75 -27.37
N LEU A 311 -10.11 -15.82 -28.14
CA LEU A 311 -10.08 -16.42 -29.47
C LEU A 311 -9.84 -17.93 -29.38
N ALA A 312 -10.28 -18.68 -30.39
CA ALA A 312 -10.04 -20.11 -30.47
C ALA A 312 -8.54 -20.50 -30.50
N SER A 313 -7.66 -19.56 -30.85
CA SER A 313 -6.20 -19.72 -30.79
C SER A 313 -5.61 -19.60 -29.39
N GLY A 314 -6.42 -19.23 -28.39
CA GLY A 314 -6.01 -19.00 -27.01
C GLY A 314 -5.61 -17.56 -26.70
N GLU A 315 -5.32 -16.71 -27.68
CA GLU A 315 -5.13 -15.26 -27.46
C GLU A 315 -6.43 -14.63 -26.97
N PHE A 316 -6.35 -13.62 -26.10
CA PHE A 316 -7.55 -12.96 -25.60
C PHE A 316 -7.37 -11.46 -25.41
N LEU A 317 -8.47 -10.73 -25.58
CA LEU A 317 -8.58 -9.31 -25.27
C LEU A 317 -9.15 -9.14 -23.87
N VAL A 318 -8.59 -8.22 -23.10
CA VAL A 318 -9.14 -7.79 -21.82
C VAL A 318 -9.62 -6.36 -21.97
N SER A 319 -10.90 -6.13 -21.70
CA SER A 319 -11.55 -4.82 -21.78
C SER A 319 -12.36 -4.52 -20.52
N LYS A 320 -12.98 -3.35 -20.48
CA LYS A 320 -13.90 -2.93 -19.42
C LYS A 320 -15.20 -2.34 -19.99
N PRO A 321 -16.32 -2.39 -19.24
CA PRO A 321 -17.57 -1.77 -19.67
C PRO A 321 -17.40 -0.28 -20.03
N PRO A 322 -18.08 0.22 -21.08
CA PRO A 322 -18.06 1.64 -21.44
C PRO A 322 -18.53 2.54 -20.27
N GLY A 323 -17.92 3.72 -20.13
CA GLY A 323 -18.27 4.69 -19.09
C GLY A 323 -17.81 4.33 -17.67
N THR A 324 -16.94 3.32 -17.52
CA THR A 324 -16.31 2.94 -16.24
C THR A 324 -14.87 3.41 -16.15
N GLY A 325 -14.38 3.67 -14.94
CA GLY A 325 -13.01 4.13 -14.68
C GLY A 325 -11.97 2.99 -14.61
N GLY A 326 -10.71 3.37 -14.40
CA GLY A 326 -9.58 2.47 -14.15
C GLY A 326 -8.85 1.95 -15.38
N SER A 327 -7.62 1.46 -15.22
CA SER A 327 -6.77 0.97 -16.31
C SER A 327 -5.70 0.00 -15.81
N GLY A 328 -5.32 -1.00 -16.61
CA GLY A 328 -4.10 -1.79 -16.42
C GLY A 328 -4.33 -3.26 -16.01
N VAL A 329 -3.69 -4.17 -16.76
CA VAL A 329 -3.81 -5.64 -16.57
C VAL A 329 -2.53 -6.30 -16.03
N LYS A 330 -1.35 -5.70 -16.30
CA LYS A 330 -0.05 -6.35 -16.04
C LYS A 330 0.15 -6.70 -14.56
N GLU A 331 -0.23 -5.78 -13.67
CA GLU A 331 -0.13 -5.97 -12.22
C GLU A 331 -0.90 -7.21 -11.74
N GLN A 332 -2.07 -7.50 -12.33
CA GLN A 332 -2.87 -8.67 -12.00
C GLN A 332 -2.21 -9.99 -12.47
N ILE A 333 -1.49 -9.99 -13.59
CA ILE A 333 -0.88 -11.21 -14.16
C ILE A 333 0.16 -11.85 -13.21
N LEU A 334 0.88 -11.06 -12.41
CA LEU A 334 1.87 -11.58 -11.44
C LEU A 334 1.35 -11.63 -10.01
N TYR A 335 0.08 -11.32 -9.77
CA TYR A 335 -0.52 -11.32 -8.43
C TYR A 335 -0.62 -12.75 -7.87
N GLU A 336 -0.08 -12.99 -6.67
CA GLU A 336 -0.08 -14.30 -6.00
C GLU A 336 0.59 -15.45 -6.81
N ILE A 337 1.47 -15.07 -7.76
CA ILE A 337 2.31 -15.99 -8.52
C ILE A 337 3.64 -16.17 -7.80
N ALA A 338 3.90 -17.39 -7.33
CA ALA A 338 5.17 -17.73 -6.67
C ALA A 338 6.30 -17.83 -7.71
N ASP A 339 6.25 -18.85 -8.56
CA ASP A 339 7.14 -18.99 -9.71
C ASP A 339 6.35 -18.80 -11.00
N PRO A 340 6.59 -17.71 -11.77
CA PRO A 340 5.91 -17.47 -13.03
C PRO A 340 6.33 -18.43 -14.15
N GLY A 341 7.47 -19.11 -14.04
CA GLY A 341 7.91 -20.11 -15.02
C GLY A 341 7.28 -21.48 -14.82
N ASN A 342 6.85 -21.80 -13.61
CA ASN A 342 6.19 -23.05 -13.26
C ASN A 342 5.00 -22.79 -12.33
N TYR A 343 4.01 -22.03 -12.81
CA TYR A 343 2.77 -21.83 -12.08
C TYR A 343 1.90 -23.09 -12.16
N ILE A 344 1.91 -23.87 -11.09
CA ILE A 344 1.28 -25.20 -11.05
C ILE A 344 -0.22 -25.06 -10.78
N VAL A 345 -1.04 -25.52 -11.74
CA VAL A 345 -2.47 -25.79 -11.55
C VAL A 345 -2.77 -27.26 -11.89
N PRO A 346 -3.96 -27.80 -11.53
CA PRO A 346 -4.28 -29.20 -11.75
C PRO A 346 -4.19 -29.67 -13.21
N ASP A 347 -4.62 -28.85 -14.16
CA ASP A 347 -4.73 -29.26 -15.56
C ASP A 347 -3.44 -29.01 -16.36
N VAL A 348 -2.59 -28.08 -15.93
CA VAL A 348 -1.38 -27.65 -16.65
C VAL A 348 -0.37 -26.99 -15.69
N VAL A 349 0.92 -27.06 -16.00
CA VAL A 349 1.93 -26.19 -15.36
C VAL A 349 2.20 -25.03 -16.31
N CYS A 350 1.82 -23.82 -15.92
CA CYS A 350 1.92 -22.64 -16.79
C CYS A 350 3.29 -21.99 -16.71
N ASP A 351 3.78 -21.52 -17.86
CA ASP A 351 4.92 -20.62 -17.99
C ASP A 351 4.42 -19.26 -18.52
N PHE A 352 4.46 -18.26 -17.63
CA PHE A 352 4.06 -16.89 -17.89
C PHE A 352 5.27 -15.97 -18.15
N THR A 353 6.49 -16.50 -18.24
CA THR A 353 7.71 -15.68 -18.37
C THR A 353 7.77 -14.89 -19.68
N GLN A 354 7.11 -15.38 -20.73
CA GLN A 354 7.08 -14.78 -22.07
C GLN A 354 5.71 -14.20 -22.44
N VAL A 355 4.78 -14.10 -21.49
CA VAL A 355 3.47 -13.48 -21.72
C VAL A 355 3.65 -12.04 -22.17
N LYS A 356 2.94 -11.66 -23.23
CA LYS A 356 2.95 -10.29 -23.77
C LYS A 356 1.59 -9.64 -23.57
N VAL A 357 1.63 -8.33 -23.36
CA VAL A 357 0.45 -7.48 -23.24
C VAL A 357 0.63 -6.30 -24.19
N ASP A 358 -0.19 -6.25 -25.24
CA ASP A 358 -0.18 -5.20 -26.25
C ASP A 358 -1.42 -4.32 -26.10
N GLN A 359 -1.27 -2.99 -26.09
CA GLN A 359 -2.41 -2.08 -26.15
C GLN A 359 -3.04 -2.15 -27.55
N VAL A 360 -4.35 -2.39 -27.65
CA VAL A 360 -5.05 -2.48 -28.95
C VAL A 360 -6.22 -1.50 -29.10
N GLY A 361 -6.58 -0.80 -28.02
CA GLY A 361 -7.53 0.31 -28.02
C GLY A 361 -7.54 0.99 -26.66
N ASP A 362 -8.22 2.13 -26.49
CA ASP A 362 -8.14 2.95 -25.26
C ASP A 362 -8.48 2.17 -23.98
N ASN A 363 -9.41 1.22 -24.08
CA ASN A 363 -9.90 0.40 -22.97
C ASN A 363 -9.73 -1.09 -23.23
N ALA A 364 -8.79 -1.49 -24.08
CA ALA A 364 -8.59 -2.88 -24.48
C ALA A 364 -7.12 -3.23 -24.67
N VAL A 365 -6.73 -4.36 -24.09
CA VAL A 365 -5.37 -4.93 -24.19
C VAL A 365 -5.43 -6.36 -24.67
N ARG A 366 -4.52 -6.75 -25.56
CA ARG A 366 -4.36 -8.13 -25.99
C ARG A 366 -3.33 -8.84 -25.12
N VAL A 367 -3.67 -10.03 -24.63
CA VAL A 367 -2.81 -10.90 -23.83
C VAL A 367 -2.53 -12.19 -24.60
N ALA A 368 -1.27 -12.57 -24.70
CA ALA A 368 -0.82 -13.72 -25.49
C ALA A 368 0.46 -14.36 -24.93
N ASN A 369 0.90 -15.47 -25.54
CA ASN A 369 2.16 -16.19 -25.26
C ASN A 369 2.27 -16.88 -23.88
N ALA A 370 1.14 -17.25 -23.27
CA ALA A 370 1.18 -18.25 -22.20
C ALA A 370 1.60 -19.61 -22.78
N ARG A 371 2.51 -20.32 -22.10
CA ARG A 371 2.95 -21.66 -22.50
C ARG A 371 2.59 -22.69 -21.44
N GLY A 372 2.29 -23.90 -21.87
CA GLY A 372 1.92 -25.01 -20.99
C GLY A 372 2.96 -26.11 -20.96
N LYS A 373 3.14 -26.68 -19.78
CA LYS A 373 3.90 -27.90 -19.52
C LYS A 373 2.97 -28.95 -18.95
N CYS A 374 3.36 -30.22 -19.04
CA CYS A 374 2.55 -31.32 -18.53
C CYS A 374 2.14 -31.07 -17.07
N PRO A 375 0.89 -31.37 -16.68
CA PRO A 375 0.44 -31.23 -15.31
C PRO A 375 1.28 -32.10 -14.36
N THR A 376 1.20 -31.82 -13.06
CA THR A 376 1.87 -32.66 -12.05
C THR A 376 1.08 -33.94 -11.76
N GLU A 377 1.71 -34.91 -11.10
CA GLU A 377 1.07 -36.14 -10.60
C GLU A 377 0.26 -35.92 -9.31
N THR A 378 0.27 -34.70 -8.76
CA THR A 378 -0.32 -34.37 -7.46
C THR A 378 -1.41 -33.31 -7.56
N TYR A 379 -2.44 -33.41 -6.71
CA TYR A 379 -3.31 -32.28 -6.39
C TYR A 379 -2.77 -31.51 -5.18
N LYS A 380 -2.96 -30.19 -5.19
CA LYS A 380 -2.87 -29.38 -3.98
C LYS A 380 -4.11 -29.62 -3.12
N VAL A 381 -3.90 -29.89 -1.85
CA VAL A 381 -4.94 -29.98 -0.83
C VAL A 381 -4.83 -28.77 0.09
N CYS A 382 -5.98 -28.15 0.39
CA CYS A 382 -6.14 -27.18 1.46
C CYS A 382 -6.64 -27.91 2.71
N GLY A 383 -5.72 -28.27 3.61
CA GLY A 383 -6.08 -28.72 4.96
C GLY A 383 -6.30 -27.53 5.88
N THR A 384 -7.25 -27.63 6.80
CA THR A 384 -7.38 -26.63 7.88
C THR A 384 -7.49 -27.29 9.25
N TYR A 385 -6.97 -26.63 10.29
CA TYR A 385 -7.11 -27.06 11.67
C TYR A 385 -7.31 -25.86 12.61
N MET A 386 -7.89 -26.13 13.78
CA MET A 386 -8.11 -25.12 14.82
C MET A 386 -6.82 -24.80 15.57
N ASP A 387 -6.38 -23.54 15.53
CA ASP A 387 -5.11 -23.09 16.11
C ASP A 387 -5.31 -22.07 17.25
N GLY A 388 -6.26 -22.36 18.14
CA GLY A 388 -6.62 -21.49 19.25
C GLY A 388 -7.47 -20.30 18.82
N TYR A 389 -7.30 -19.16 19.50
CA TYR A 389 -8.07 -17.95 19.29
C TYR A 389 -7.16 -16.74 19.15
N LYS A 390 -7.65 -15.71 18.45
CA LYS A 390 -7.05 -14.37 18.48
C LYS A 390 -8.07 -13.30 18.81
N VAL A 391 -7.58 -12.20 19.35
CA VAL A 391 -8.32 -10.95 19.46
C VAL A 391 -7.49 -9.83 18.87
N VAL A 392 -8.14 -8.96 18.11
CA VAL A 392 -7.55 -7.73 17.55
C VAL A 392 -8.42 -6.59 17.98
N THR A 393 -7.81 -5.53 18.48
CA THR A 393 -8.52 -4.35 18.97
C THR A 393 -7.70 -3.10 18.75
N SER A 394 -8.37 -1.96 18.78
CA SER A 394 -7.74 -0.66 18.61
C SER A 394 -8.23 0.36 19.62
N LEU A 395 -7.33 1.26 19.99
CA LEU A 395 -7.59 2.39 20.86
C LEU A 395 -6.99 3.64 20.23
N VAL A 396 -7.69 4.77 20.32
CA VAL A 396 -7.16 6.06 19.88
C VAL A 396 -6.86 6.95 21.09
N VAL A 397 -5.67 7.55 21.09
CA VAL A 397 -5.22 8.54 22.06
C VAL A 397 -4.96 9.85 21.33
N ARG A 398 -5.59 10.94 21.77
CA ARG A 398 -5.36 12.30 21.27
C ARG A 398 -4.69 13.15 22.32
N GLY A 399 -3.90 14.13 21.90
CA GLY A 399 -3.21 15.05 22.78
C GLY A 399 -1.70 15.05 22.58
N LYS A 400 -1.02 15.98 23.26
CA LYS A 400 0.43 16.02 23.32
C LYS A 400 0.99 14.65 23.74
N ASP A 401 2.05 14.22 23.05
CA ASP A 401 2.71 12.92 23.26
C ASP A 401 1.78 11.72 23.03
N ALA A 402 0.80 11.84 22.11
CA ALA A 402 -0.19 10.80 21.82
C ALA A 402 0.43 9.43 21.56
N GLU A 403 1.49 9.34 20.75
CA GLU A 403 2.16 8.08 20.45
C GLU A 403 2.74 7.42 21.72
N VAL A 404 3.47 8.21 22.53
CA VAL A 404 4.11 7.72 23.76
C VAL A 404 3.05 7.23 24.74
N LYS A 405 1.94 7.97 24.86
CA LYS A 405 0.79 7.60 25.70
C LYS A 405 0.10 6.34 25.21
N ALA A 406 -0.13 6.22 23.91
CA ALA A 406 -0.75 5.05 23.30
C ALA A 406 0.11 3.79 23.51
N ARG A 407 1.43 3.91 23.32
CA ARG A 407 2.40 2.83 23.54
C ARG A 407 2.40 2.37 25.00
N LYS A 408 2.56 3.30 25.94
CA LYS A 408 2.51 3.00 27.38
C LYS A 408 1.19 2.36 27.79
N THR A 409 0.07 2.80 27.21
CA THR A 409 -1.25 2.23 27.49
C THR A 409 -1.33 0.78 27.03
N ALA A 410 -0.91 0.46 25.81
CA ALA A 410 -0.93 -0.91 25.30
C ALA A 410 0.01 -1.85 26.09
N GLU A 411 1.24 -1.40 26.38
CA GLU A 411 2.19 -2.16 27.21
C GLU A 411 1.64 -2.40 28.63
N ALA A 412 0.98 -1.40 29.23
CA ALA A 412 0.37 -1.53 30.54
C ALA A 412 -0.78 -2.54 30.55
N ILE A 413 -1.58 -2.62 29.49
CA ILE A 413 -2.68 -3.59 29.36
C ILE A 413 -2.12 -5.02 29.33
N ILE A 414 -1.12 -5.28 28.48
CA ILE A 414 -0.46 -6.60 28.43
C ILE A 414 0.10 -6.96 29.80
N LYS A 415 0.90 -6.06 30.40
CA LYS A 415 1.50 -6.28 31.71
C LYS A 415 0.48 -6.49 32.83
N ARG A 416 -0.69 -5.84 32.77
CA ARG A 416 -1.78 -6.04 33.73
C ARG A 416 -2.37 -7.44 33.59
N VAL A 417 -2.66 -7.87 32.36
CA VAL A 417 -3.16 -9.23 32.08
C VAL A 417 -2.18 -10.27 32.59
N GLU A 418 -0.90 -10.11 32.28
CA GLU A 418 0.13 -11.07 32.69
C GLU A 418 0.33 -11.11 34.21
N LYS A 419 0.47 -9.95 34.84
CA LYS A 419 0.80 -9.86 36.27
C LYS A 419 -0.39 -10.14 37.19
N HIS A 420 -1.56 -9.57 36.90
CA HIS A 420 -2.69 -9.59 37.85
C HIS A 420 -3.54 -10.86 37.72
N PHE A 421 -3.53 -11.49 36.54
CA PHE A 421 -4.31 -12.69 36.29
C PHE A 421 -3.44 -13.95 36.16
N GLY A 422 -2.11 -13.83 36.20
CA GLY A 422 -1.18 -14.96 36.08
C GLY A 422 -1.24 -15.64 34.71
N ILE A 423 -1.59 -14.89 33.66
CA ILE A 423 -1.83 -15.39 32.32
C ILE A 423 -0.64 -15.07 31.43
N THR A 424 -0.03 -16.05 30.77
CA THR A 424 1.00 -15.76 29.75
C THR A 424 0.34 -15.79 28.38
N LEU A 425 0.44 -14.68 27.61
CA LEU A 425 -0.01 -14.67 26.22
C LEU A 425 1.01 -15.46 25.36
N GLU A 426 0.53 -16.30 24.45
CA GLU A 426 1.41 -17.07 23.55
C GLU A 426 2.11 -16.14 22.56
N GLU A 427 1.37 -15.17 22.03
CA GLU A 427 1.86 -14.17 21.10
C GLU A 427 1.06 -12.88 21.29
N SER A 428 1.74 -11.74 21.26
CA SER A 428 1.09 -10.43 21.26
C SER A 428 1.84 -9.44 20.38
N ARG A 429 1.11 -8.50 19.80
CA ARG A 429 1.65 -7.51 18.87
C ARG A 429 1.00 -6.16 19.10
N ILE A 430 1.83 -5.14 19.25
CA ILE A 430 1.43 -3.74 19.32
C ILE A 430 1.89 -3.04 18.05
N GLU A 431 0.96 -2.43 17.33
CA GLU A 431 1.23 -1.57 16.18
C GLU A 431 0.66 -0.18 16.48
N ILE A 432 1.42 0.87 16.18
CA ILE A 432 0.97 2.25 16.43
C ILE A 432 1.04 3.03 15.12
N ILE A 433 -0.07 3.66 14.79
CA ILE A 433 -0.19 4.62 13.69
C ILE A 433 -0.37 5.98 14.35
N SER A 434 0.58 6.89 14.17
CA SER A 434 0.59 8.20 14.82
C SER A 434 0.68 9.35 13.83
N SER A 435 0.12 10.47 14.27
CA SER A 435 0.31 11.84 13.77
C SER A 435 0.70 12.71 14.97
N ASP A 436 0.97 14.00 14.74
CA ASP A 436 1.46 14.92 15.77
C ASP A 436 0.58 15.01 17.04
N PHE A 437 -0.74 14.85 16.89
CA PHE A 437 -1.70 14.99 18.01
C PHE A 437 -2.57 13.77 18.25
N GLU A 438 -2.46 12.72 17.42
CA GLU A 438 -3.30 11.54 17.51
C GLU A 438 -2.51 10.28 17.22
N ALA A 439 -2.69 9.25 18.04
CA ALA A 439 -2.13 7.95 17.82
C ALA A 439 -3.20 6.87 18.01
N MET A 440 -3.33 6.01 17.02
CA MET A 440 -4.11 4.79 17.09
C MET A 440 -3.17 3.64 17.41
N VAL A 441 -3.41 2.93 18.51
CA VAL A 441 -2.76 1.66 18.81
C VAL A 441 -3.67 0.53 18.38
N ARG A 442 -3.10 -0.43 17.67
CA ARG A 442 -3.69 -1.74 17.36
C ARG A 442 -2.97 -2.78 18.20
N LEU A 443 -3.71 -3.46 19.07
CA LEU A 443 -3.24 -4.55 19.89
C LEU A 443 -3.86 -5.86 19.39
N ALA A 444 -3.01 -6.83 19.07
CA ALA A 444 -3.40 -8.16 18.68
C ALA A 444 -2.77 -9.18 19.63
N ALA A 445 -3.50 -10.24 19.99
CA ALA A 445 -2.98 -11.32 20.83
C ALA A 445 -3.59 -12.66 20.45
N LYS A 446 -2.82 -13.73 20.68
CA LYS A 446 -3.19 -15.13 20.48
C LYS A 446 -3.09 -15.91 21.79
N HIS A 447 -4.04 -16.83 21.97
CA HIS A 447 -4.03 -17.80 23.07
C HIS A 447 -4.96 -18.98 22.77
N GLU A 448 -4.64 -20.18 23.27
CA GLU A 448 -5.46 -21.38 23.11
C GLU A 448 -6.79 -21.32 23.85
N ASP A 449 -6.82 -20.76 25.07
CA ASP A 449 -8.06 -20.47 25.79
C ASP A 449 -8.70 -19.13 25.36
N LYS A 450 -9.91 -19.22 24.79
CA LYS A 450 -10.76 -18.08 24.44
C LYS A 450 -11.04 -17.15 25.62
N LYS A 451 -11.17 -17.68 26.85
CA LYS A 451 -11.50 -16.90 28.06
C LYS A 451 -10.39 -15.93 28.42
N VAL A 452 -9.13 -16.32 28.23
CA VAL A 452 -7.96 -15.46 28.42
C VAL A 452 -8.05 -14.21 27.54
N LEU A 453 -8.34 -14.38 26.25
CA LEU A 453 -8.47 -13.24 25.33
C LEU A 453 -9.71 -12.39 25.63
N GLN A 454 -10.76 -12.99 26.21
CA GLN A 454 -11.93 -12.25 26.67
C GLN A 454 -11.59 -11.36 27.87
N LEU A 455 -10.70 -11.80 28.76
CA LEU A 455 -10.16 -10.98 29.86
C LEU A 455 -9.30 -9.83 29.32
N LEU A 456 -8.41 -10.09 28.36
CA LEU A 456 -7.64 -9.03 27.69
C LEU A 456 -8.56 -7.97 27.07
N SER A 457 -9.64 -8.39 26.42
CA SER A 457 -10.64 -7.49 25.85
C SER A 457 -11.37 -6.64 26.91
N ASN A 458 -11.57 -7.20 28.11
CA ASN A 458 -12.18 -6.49 29.24
C ASN A 458 -11.21 -5.50 29.87
N GLU A 459 -9.95 -5.89 30.10
CA GLU A 459 -8.91 -5.00 30.63
C GLU A 459 -8.66 -3.81 29.71
N LEU A 460 -8.68 -4.05 28.40
CA LEU A 460 -8.56 -2.98 27.42
C LEU A 460 -9.66 -1.92 27.59
N SER A 461 -10.90 -2.32 27.92
CA SER A 461 -11.99 -1.38 28.18
C SER A 461 -11.69 -0.43 29.35
N SER A 462 -10.92 -0.86 30.35
CA SER A 462 -10.52 -0.02 31.50
C SER A 462 -9.55 1.10 31.11
N ALA A 463 -8.84 0.97 29.98
CA ALA A 463 -7.88 1.97 29.53
C ALA A 463 -8.52 3.34 29.31
N ALA A 464 -9.77 3.38 28.85
CA ALA A 464 -10.53 4.60 28.62
C ALA A 464 -10.78 5.41 29.91
N THR A 465 -10.84 4.76 31.07
CA THR A 465 -11.16 5.40 32.35
C THR A 465 -9.97 5.50 33.30
N SER A 466 -8.92 4.72 33.07
CA SER A 466 -7.89 4.47 34.09
C SER A 466 -6.45 4.63 33.59
N MET A 467 -6.24 4.98 32.32
CA MET A 467 -4.91 5.12 31.72
C MET A 467 -4.70 6.51 31.10
N ALA A 468 -4.08 6.60 29.92
CA ALA A 468 -3.60 7.87 29.41
C ALA A 468 -4.74 8.89 29.17
N PRO A 469 -4.59 10.15 29.63
CA PRO A 469 -5.54 11.21 29.30
C PRO A 469 -5.52 11.49 27.79
N GLY A 470 -6.71 11.73 27.24
CA GLY A 470 -6.92 11.88 25.80
C GLY A 470 -7.25 10.58 25.07
N THR A 471 -7.41 9.47 25.80
CA THR A 471 -8.00 8.24 25.26
C THR A 471 -9.47 8.48 24.90
N ILE A 472 -9.79 8.54 23.61
CA ILE A 472 -11.15 8.89 23.13
C ILE A 472 -12.05 7.67 22.89
N GLY A 473 -11.51 6.45 23.06
CA GLY A 473 -12.26 5.21 23.02
C GLY A 473 -11.79 4.20 21.98
N PHE A 474 -12.58 3.14 21.82
CA PHE A 474 -12.31 2.00 20.94
C PHE A 474 -13.15 2.14 19.67
N SER A 475 -12.51 2.15 18.51
CA SER A 475 -13.13 2.48 17.21
C SER A 475 -14.35 1.61 16.85
N SER A 476 -14.42 0.38 17.37
CA SER A 476 -15.44 -0.63 17.03
C SER A 476 -16.01 -1.37 18.24
N GLY A 477 -15.96 -0.75 19.43
CA GLY A 477 -16.45 -1.35 20.68
C GLY A 477 -15.54 -2.46 21.24
N ARG A 478 -16.07 -3.29 22.14
CA ARG A 478 -15.27 -4.36 22.77
C ARG A 478 -15.00 -5.49 21.77
N ALA A 479 -13.73 -5.68 21.42
CA ALA A 479 -13.29 -6.78 20.57
C ALA A 479 -13.68 -8.14 21.16
N ARG A 480 -13.98 -9.09 20.28
CA ARG A 480 -14.33 -10.46 20.65
C ARG A 480 -13.22 -11.39 20.19
N PRO A 481 -12.83 -12.38 21.01
CA PRO A 481 -11.97 -13.44 20.54
C PRO A 481 -12.65 -14.27 19.45
N HIS A 482 -11.95 -14.54 18.36
CA HIS A 482 -12.39 -15.39 17.26
C HIS A 482 -11.41 -16.54 17.04
N ALA A 483 -11.92 -17.65 16.52
CA ALA A 483 -11.13 -18.83 16.23
C ALA A 483 -10.06 -18.53 15.17
N ILE A 484 -8.86 -19.07 15.37
CA ILE A 484 -7.84 -19.12 14.33
C ILE A 484 -8.01 -20.45 13.61
N ILE A 485 -8.37 -20.39 12.33
CA ILE A 485 -8.37 -21.56 11.44
C ILE A 485 -7.08 -21.47 10.63
N ARG A 486 -6.11 -22.33 10.95
CA ARG A 486 -4.83 -22.35 10.24
C ARG A 486 -4.93 -23.27 9.04
N MET A 487 -4.47 -22.79 7.90
CA MET A 487 -4.39 -23.54 6.66
C MET A 487 -3.02 -24.22 6.55
N VAL A 488 -3.01 -25.48 6.12
CA VAL A 488 -1.82 -26.25 5.79
C VAL A 488 -1.95 -26.76 4.35
N PRO A 489 -1.15 -26.24 3.42
CA PRO A 489 -1.10 -26.79 2.08
C PRO A 489 -0.35 -28.14 2.10
N MET A 490 -0.87 -29.12 1.38
CA MET A 490 -0.22 -30.42 1.19
C MET A 490 -0.45 -30.92 -0.24
N LEU A 491 0.30 -31.94 -0.64
CA LEU A 491 0.17 -32.57 -1.95
C LEU A 491 -0.36 -34.00 -1.77
N VAL A 492 -1.30 -34.41 -2.62
CA VAL A 492 -1.81 -35.79 -2.67
C VAL A 492 -1.69 -36.31 -4.11
N ALA A 493 -1.29 -37.57 -4.27
CA ALA A 493 -1.24 -38.20 -5.59
C ALA A 493 -2.62 -38.20 -6.24
N LYS A 494 -2.72 -37.70 -7.48
CA LYS A 494 -3.97 -37.64 -8.24
C LYS A 494 -4.59 -39.03 -8.42
N SER A 495 -3.74 -40.07 -8.54
CA SER A 495 -4.17 -41.46 -8.67
C SER A 495 -5.04 -41.95 -7.50
N LYS A 496 -4.96 -41.33 -6.32
CA LYS A 496 -5.77 -41.68 -5.14
C LYS A 496 -7.12 -40.98 -5.09
N ILE A 497 -7.33 -39.93 -5.89
CA ILE A 497 -8.53 -39.09 -5.84
C ILE A 497 -9.29 -39.22 -7.16
N ARG A 498 -10.61 -39.42 -7.07
CA ARG A 498 -11.52 -39.51 -8.23
C ARG A 498 -12.61 -38.46 -8.09
N ALA A 499 -12.61 -37.49 -9.01
CA ALA A 499 -13.73 -36.56 -9.10
C ALA A 499 -14.99 -37.33 -9.51
N LYS A 500 -16.13 -36.90 -9.00
CA LYS A 500 -17.44 -37.47 -9.36
C LYS A 500 -18.30 -36.36 -9.92
N ILE A 501 -19.10 -36.68 -10.91
CA ILE A 501 -20.07 -35.75 -11.48
C ILE A 501 -21.48 -36.34 -11.44
N GLN A 502 -22.47 -35.48 -11.30
CA GLN A 502 -23.88 -35.83 -11.42
C GLN A 502 -24.61 -34.78 -12.24
N ILE A 503 -25.28 -35.17 -13.32
CA ILE A 503 -25.92 -34.24 -14.25
C ILE A 503 -27.44 -34.43 -14.21
N GLY A 504 -28.17 -33.40 -13.79
CA GLY A 504 -29.62 -33.49 -13.58
C GLY A 504 -29.96 -34.69 -12.69
N ARG A 505 -31.02 -35.43 -13.00
CA ARG A 505 -31.38 -36.66 -12.25
C ARG A 505 -30.58 -37.91 -12.67
N GLY A 506 -29.52 -37.74 -13.48
CA GLY A 506 -28.67 -38.83 -13.94
C GLY A 506 -27.84 -39.47 -12.82
N PRO A 507 -27.25 -40.65 -13.10
CA PRO A 507 -26.38 -41.33 -12.15
C PRO A 507 -25.09 -40.54 -11.91
N GLU A 508 -24.49 -40.73 -10.74
CA GLU A 508 -23.13 -40.29 -10.49
C GLU A 508 -22.14 -41.05 -11.39
N ARG A 509 -21.17 -40.33 -11.95
CA ARG A 509 -20.07 -40.89 -12.75
C ARG A 509 -18.74 -40.48 -12.14
N GLN A 510 -17.83 -41.44 -12.00
CA GLN A 510 -16.45 -41.16 -11.63
C GLN A 510 -15.63 -40.78 -12.85
N LEU A 511 -14.75 -39.80 -12.68
CA LEU A 511 -13.83 -39.36 -13.72
C LEU A 511 -12.40 -39.77 -13.36
N GLU A 512 -11.68 -40.23 -14.37
CA GLU A 512 -10.25 -40.45 -14.25
C GLU A 512 -9.51 -39.11 -14.22
N PRO A 513 -8.56 -38.91 -13.30
CA PRO A 513 -7.82 -37.68 -13.21
C PRO A 513 -6.85 -37.56 -14.38
N SER A 514 -6.60 -36.33 -14.85
CA SER A 514 -5.46 -36.06 -15.74
C SER A 514 -4.17 -36.13 -14.94
N VAL A 515 -3.37 -37.17 -15.18
CA VAL A 515 -2.10 -37.43 -14.47
C VAL A 515 -0.95 -37.14 -15.44
N GLY A 516 -0.09 -36.20 -15.08
CA GLY A 516 1.18 -36.04 -15.79
C GLY A 516 2.26 -36.98 -15.25
N PRO A 517 3.45 -36.99 -15.87
CA PRO A 517 4.46 -38.00 -15.55
C PRO A 517 5.05 -37.82 -14.14
N VAL A 518 5.38 -38.94 -13.52
CA VAL A 518 5.94 -39.03 -12.15
C VAL A 518 7.35 -38.45 -12.11
N ASN A 519 7.71 -37.75 -11.04
CA ASN A 519 9.07 -37.21 -10.80
C ASN A 519 9.61 -36.27 -11.89
N ILE A 520 8.75 -35.58 -12.65
CA ILE A 520 9.26 -34.51 -13.53
C ILE A 520 9.66 -33.32 -12.66
N HIS A 521 10.91 -32.90 -12.84
CA HIS A 521 11.36 -31.60 -12.39
C HIS A 521 11.37 -30.66 -13.60
N TRP A 522 10.58 -29.58 -13.53
CA TRP A 522 10.61 -28.55 -14.56
C TRP A 522 11.75 -27.59 -14.21
N PRO A 523 12.88 -27.60 -14.94
CA PRO A 523 13.96 -26.68 -14.67
C PRO A 523 13.43 -25.25 -14.75
N HIS A 524 13.75 -24.43 -13.75
CA HIS A 524 13.35 -23.03 -13.77
C HIS A 524 13.98 -22.34 -14.99
N PRO A 525 13.18 -21.74 -15.88
CA PRO A 525 13.72 -20.94 -16.98
C PRO A 525 14.54 -19.74 -16.46
N THR A 526 14.25 -19.31 -15.23
CA THR A 526 14.61 -18.00 -14.64
C THR A 526 15.60 -18.05 -13.48
N GLN A 527 16.00 -19.24 -12.99
CA GLN A 527 17.15 -19.33 -12.05
C GLN A 527 18.47 -18.98 -12.72
N ARG A 528 18.53 -19.08 -14.05
CA ARG A 528 19.42 -18.23 -14.83
C ARG A 528 18.82 -16.83 -14.77
N VAL A 529 19.23 -16.04 -13.77
CA VAL A 529 19.21 -14.58 -13.90
C VAL A 529 19.72 -14.32 -15.31
N LEU A 530 18.86 -13.85 -16.23
CA LEU A 530 19.32 -13.47 -17.55
C LEU A 530 20.49 -12.53 -17.26
N ALA A 531 21.68 -12.90 -17.73
CA ALA A 531 22.90 -12.19 -17.38
C ALA A 531 22.58 -10.71 -17.56
N VAL A 532 22.60 -9.97 -16.45
CA VAL A 532 22.34 -8.53 -16.49
C VAL A 532 23.37 -8.04 -17.50
N GLN A 533 22.94 -7.52 -18.64
CA GLN A 533 23.87 -6.85 -19.55
C GLN A 533 24.65 -5.90 -18.66
N ALA A 534 25.98 -6.06 -18.63
CA ALA A 534 26.81 -5.27 -17.76
C ALA A 534 26.50 -3.81 -18.08
N VAL A 535 25.87 -3.12 -17.13
CA VAL A 535 25.67 -1.68 -17.24
C VAL A 535 27.07 -1.11 -17.09
N ASP A 536 27.53 -0.32 -18.07
CA ASP A 536 28.87 0.27 -17.98
C ASP A 536 28.88 1.19 -16.75
N PRO A 537 29.90 1.12 -15.87
CA PRO A 537 30.06 2.11 -14.80
C PRO A 537 29.97 3.56 -15.28
N HIS A 538 30.32 3.84 -16.54
CA HIS A 538 30.21 5.16 -17.18
C HIS A 538 28.76 5.53 -17.55
N ASP A 539 27.85 4.56 -17.72
CA ASP A 539 26.43 4.82 -18.03
C ASP A 539 25.72 5.54 -16.87
N PHE A 540 26.24 5.43 -15.64
CA PHE A 540 25.73 6.15 -14.47
C PHE A 540 26.28 7.59 -14.35
N SER A 541 26.81 8.20 -15.41
CA SER A 541 27.28 9.59 -15.36
C SER A 541 26.73 10.40 -16.53
N PRO A 542 25.85 11.40 -16.30
CA PRO A 542 25.24 11.79 -15.01
C PRO A 542 24.15 10.82 -14.53
N CYS A 543 24.02 10.64 -13.21
CA CYS A 543 22.96 9.84 -12.59
C CYS A 543 22.17 10.60 -11.52
N GLU A 544 20.94 10.15 -11.28
CA GLU A 544 20.02 10.61 -10.24
C GLU A 544 19.58 9.40 -9.39
N THR A 545 19.53 9.56 -8.06
CA THR A 545 18.90 8.56 -7.19
C THR A 545 17.40 8.84 -7.12
N VAL A 546 16.58 7.88 -7.54
CA VAL A 546 15.12 8.00 -7.57
C VAL A 546 14.48 6.82 -6.82
N PRO A 547 13.28 6.98 -6.22
CA PRO A 547 12.53 5.83 -5.72
C PRO A 547 12.11 4.93 -6.89
N LEU A 548 12.06 3.61 -6.66
CA LEU A 548 11.58 2.65 -7.67
C LEU A 548 10.22 3.03 -8.27
N LEU A 549 9.34 3.67 -7.48
CA LEU A 549 8.06 4.22 -7.93
C LEU A 549 8.15 5.04 -9.23
N ARG A 550 9.26 5.79 -9.40
CA ARG A 550 9.46 6.64 -10.58
C ARG A 550 9.69 5.85 -11.86
N VAL A 551 10.19 4.63 -11.77
CA VAL A 551 10.54 3.79 -12.94
C VAL A 551 9.80 2.46 -12.98
N CYS A 552 9.02 2.13 -11.94
CA CYS A 552 8.29 0.87 -11.82
C CYS A 552 6.85 1.04 -11.34
N TYR A 553 6.03 0.03 -11.67
CA TYR A 553 4.79 -0.32 -10.97
C TYR A 553 5.05 -1.56 -10.09
N ALA A 554 4.26 -1.78 -9.04
CA ALA A 554 4.36 -3.02 -8.27
C ALA A 554 3.03 -3.50 -7.70
N ARG A 555 2.88 -4.82 -7.71
CA ARG A 555 1.77 -5.54 -7.08
C ARG A 555 2.29 -6.58 -6.12
N SER A 556 1.61 -6.77 -4.99
CA SER A 556 1.94 -7.82 -4.05
C SER A 556 0.70 -8.50 -3.47
N GLY A 557 0.87 -9.74 -3.04
CA GLY A 557 -0.19 -10.55 -2.43
C GLY A 557 0.40 -11.72 -1.65
N ASP A 558 -0.39 -12.31 -0.78
CA ASP A 558 0.03 -13.46 0.00
C ASP A 558 0.08 -14.75 -0.82
N LYS A 559 0.99 -15.64 -0.43
CA LYS A 559 1.01 -17.03 -0.88
C LYS A 559 1.17 -17.93 0.32
N GLY A 560 0.10 -18.06 1.10
CA GLY A 560 0.15 -18.75 2.39
C GLY A 560 0.85 -17.89 3.44
N ASN A 561 2.02 -18.32 3.93
CA ASN A 561 2.85 -17.52 4.85
C ASN A 561 3.85 -16.61 4.13
N ASN A 562 3.89 -16.68 2.80
CA ASN A 562 4.84 -15.97 1.95
C ASN A 562 4.18 -14.74 1.32
N VAL A 563 4.99 -13.85 0.76
CA VAL A 563 4.53 -12.71 -0.04
C VAL A 563 5.17 -12.73 -1.41
N ASN A 564 4.34 -12.64 -2.43
CA ASN A 564 4.75 -12.37 -3.81
C ASN A 564 4.82 -10.85 -4.03
N ILE A 565 5.81 -10.39 -4.80
CA ILE A 565 5.91 -9.00 -5.29
C ILE A 565 6.26 -9.03 -6.78
N GLY A 566 5.32 -8.67 -7.65
CA GLY A 566 5.59 -8.36 -9.05
C GLY A 566 6.01 -6.89 -9.20
N LEU A 567 7.17 -6.65 -9.83
CA LEU A 567 7.75 -5.33 -10.09
C LEU A 567 7.89 -5.16 -11.60
N PHE A 568 7.19 -4.18 -12.18
CA PHE A 568 7.10 -3.98 -13.62
C PHE A 568 7.82 -2.70 -14.00
N ALA A 569 8.77 -2.74 -14.92
CA ALA A 569 9.39 -1.52 -15.41
C ALA A 569 8.39 -0.71 -16.25
N ARG A 570 8.35 0.60 -16.02
CA ARG A 570 7.54 1.55 -16.82
C ARG A 570 8.01 1.62 -18.27
N ASN A 571 9.32 1.47 -18.48
CA ASN A 571 9.96 1.42 -19.78
C ASN A 571 11.00 0.29 -19.79
N GLU A 572 11.05 -0.50 -20.86
CA GLU A 572 12.00 -1.61 -21.00
C GLU A 572 13.47 -1.15 -20.86
N ARG A 573 13.78 0.08 -21.26
CA ARG A 573 15.13 0.66 -21.11
C ARG A 573 15.58 0.80 -19.65
N TYR A 574 14.66 0.80 -18.68
CA TYR A 574 14.98 0.84 -17.26
C TYR A 574 15.43 -0.52 -16.72
N LEU A 575 15.06 -1.62 -17.39
CA LEU A 575 15.25 -2.97 -16.87
C LEU A 575 16.70 -3.33 -16.55
N PRO A 576 17.72 -3.00 -17.36
CA PRO A 576 19.10 -3.32 -17.01
C PRO A 576 19.53 -2.69 -15.67
N TYR A 577 19.18 -1.42 -15.45
CA TYR A 577 19.50 -0.68 -14.22
C TYR A 577 18.75 -1.23 -13.00
N ILE A 578 17.47 -1.56 -13.16
CA ILE A 578 16.64 -2.17 -12.12
C ILE A 578 17.17 -3.57 -11.77
N LYS A 579 17.44 -4.42 -12.76
CA LYS A 579 17.95 -5.78 -12.55
C LYS A 579 19.31 -5.80 -11.84
N HIS A 580 20.15 -4.81 -12.11
CA HIS A 580 21.46 -4.66 -11.48
C HIS A 580 21.36 -4.37 -9.97
N GLN A 581 20.42 -3.52 -9.56
CA GLN A 581 20.35 -3.00 -8.19
C GLN A 581 19.29 -3.70 -7.32
N VAL A 582 18.18 -4.14 -7.92
CA VAL A 582 17.07 -4.80 -7.22
C VAL A 582 17.24 -6.32 -7.31
N THR A 583 18.28 -6.81 -6.64
CA THR A 583 18.56 -8.24 -6.48
C THR A 583 17.71 -8.84 -5.36
N ALA A 584 17.60 -10.17 -5.28
CA ALA A 584 16.91 -10.82 -4.16
C ALA A 584 17.53 -10.44 -2.80
N ASP A 585 18.87 -10.30 -2.75
CA ASP A 585 19.58 -9.89 -1.55
C ASP A 585 19.33 -8.43 -1.18
N SER A 586 19.29 -7.51 -2.14
CA SER A 586 19.02 -6.10 -1.85
C SER A 586 17.58 -5.89 -1.38
N VAL A 587 16.61 -6.60 -1.96
CA VAL A 587 15.21 -6.61 -1.49
C VAL A 587 15.13 -7.14 -0.05
N ARG A 588 15.75 -8.29 0.23
CA ARG A 588 15.83 -8.86 1.58
C ARG A 588 16.45 -7.87 2.57
N HIS A 589 17.55 -7.24 2.21
CA HIS A 589 18.26 -6.29 3.06
C HIS A 589 17.42 -5.02 3.31
N TYR A 590 16.74 -4.52 2.28
CA TYR A 590 15.86 -3.36 2.36
C TYR A 590 14.70 -3.62 3.34
N PHE A 591 13.98 -4.73 3.21
CA PHE A 591 12.89 -5.06 4.14
C PHE A 591 13.36 -5.26 5.59
N LYS A 592 14.51 -5.90 5.78
CA LYS A 592 15.10 -6.08 7.11
C LYS A 592 15.46 -4.73 7.76
N ASN A 593 16.19 -3.88 7.06
CA ASN A 593 16.76 -2.68 7.66
C ASN A 593 15.76 -1.52 7.75
N ARG A 594 14.94 -1.32 6.70
CA ARG A 594 14.01 -0.19 6.63
C ARG A 594 12.77 -0.43 7.49
N TRP A 595 12.30 -1.68 7.54
CA TRP A 595 11.01 -2.05 8.11
C TRP A 595 11.11 -3.01 9.31
N GLY A 596 12.33 -3.42 9.70
CA GLY A 596 12.54 -4.28 10.86
C GLY A 596 11.94 -5.68 10.69
N LEU A 597 11.66 -6.10 9.45
CA LEU A 597 11.06 -7.40 9.18
C LEU A 597 12.09 -8.53 9.36
N PRO A 598 11.64 -9.74 9.77
CA PRO A 598 12.53 -10.88 9.96
C PRO A 598 13.33 -11.18 8.69
N SER A 599 14.51 -11.79 8.87
CA SER A 599 15.45 -12.11 7.79
C SER A 599 14.95 -13.28 6.95
N THR A 600 13.96 -13.03 6.11
CA THR A 600 13.31 -14.03 5.25
C THR A 600 14.18 -14.42 4.05
N SER A 601 13.97 -15.61 3.49
CA SER A 601 14.54 -15.93 2.18
C SER A 601 13.78 -15.15 1.11
N CYS A 602 14.51 -14.65 0.11
CA CYS A 602 13.94 -13.96 -1.03
C CYS A 602 14.45 -14.66 -2.29
N VAL A 603 13.53 -15.00 -3.20
CA VAL A 603 13.86 -15.54 -4.52
C VAL A 603 13.34 -14.56 -5.57
N ARG A 604 14.15 -14.30 -6.60
CA ARG A 604 13.76 -13.48 -7.76
C ARG A 604 13.60 -14.37 -8.99
N TYR A 605 12.54 -14.12 -9.76
CA TYR A 605 12.27 -14.69 -11.07
C TYR A 605 12.12 -13.57 -12.10
N ASP A 606 12.83 -13.67 -13.21
CA ASP A 606 12.74 -12.69 -14.30
C ASP A 606 11.52 -13.00 -15.21
N VAL A 607 10.73 -12.00 -15.57
CA VAL A 607 9.53 -12.15 -16.43
C VAL A 607 9.69 -11.24 -17.66
N PRO A 608 10.55 -11.62 -18.62
CA PRO A 608 10.95 -10.74 -19.73
C PRO A 608 9.78 -10.33 -20.64
N GLY A 609 8.78 -11.19 -20.87
CA GLY A 609 7.64 -10.86 -21.74
C GLY A 609 6.82 -9.66 -21.25
N LEU A 610 6.82 -9.41 -19.94
CA LEU A 610 6.13 -8.28 -19.31
C LEU A 610 7.07 -7.13 -18.95
N GLY A 611 8.38 -7.27 -19.19
CA GLY A 611 9.38 -6.35 -18.67
C GLY A 611 9.34 -6.25 -17.14
N ALA A 612 9.26 -7.40 -16.45
CA ALA A 612 9.03 -7.45 -15.01
C ALA A 612 9.96 -8.39 -14.26
N LEU A 613 9.98 -8.25 -12.93
CA LEU A 613 10.68 -9.08 -11.96
C LEU A 613 9.66 -9.55 -10.92
N ASN A 614 9.70 -10.81 -10.54
CA ASN A 614 8.82 -11.40 -9.54
C ASN A 614 9.63 -11.86 -8.33
N TYR A 615 9.30 -11.38 -7.14
CA TYR A 615 9.97 -11.74 -5.90
C TYR A 615 9.05 -12.58 -5.02
N LEU A 616 9.61 -13.60 -4.37
CA LEU A 616 8.92 -14.39 -3.35
C LEU A 616 9.68 -14.29 -2.03
N LEU A 617 9.06 -13.66 -1.03
CA LEU A 617 9.57 -13.55 0.33
C LEU A 617 8.91 -14.62 1.20
N SER A 618 9.71 -15.50 1.81
CA SER A 618 9.17 -16.63 2.57
C SER A 618 8.95 -16.29 4.04
N ASP A 619 7.91 -16.83 4.67
CA ASP A 619 7.67 -16.76 6.12
C ASP A 619 7.60 -15.35 6.73
N ILE A 620 6.99 -14.40 6.03
CA ILE A 620 6.96 -13.00 6.44
C ILE A 620 5.63 -12.56 7.07
N LEU A 621 4.55 -13.33 6.89
CA LEU A 621 3.20 -12.95 7.30
C LEU A 621 2.80 -13.44 8.70
N GLY A 622 3.69 -14.04 9.48
CA GLY A 622 3.37 -14.48 10.85
C GLY A 622 2.33 -15.61 10.91
N GLY A 623 2.44 -16.59 10.01
CA GLY A 623 1.54 -17.75 9.91
C GLY A 623 0.46 -17.64 8.83
N GLY A 624 0.55 -16.63 7.95
CA GLY A 624 -0.39 -16.38 6.85
C GLY A 624 -1.68 -15.68 7.27
N GLY A 625 -2.50 -15.28 6.29
CA GLY A 625 -3.60 -14.33 6.50
C GLY A 625 -4.56 -14.63 7.65
N MET A 626 -4.93 -15.90 7.84
CA MET A 626 -5.84 -16.30 8.91
C MET A 626 -5.19 -16.32 10.30
N ALA A 627 -3.91 -16.71 10.40
CA ALA A 627 -3.22 -16.85 11.68
C ALA A 627 -2.49 -15.57 12.11
N SER A 628 -2.12 -14.71 11.16
CA SER A 628 -1.33 -13.52 11.39
C SER A 628 -1.94 -12.57 12.42
N LEU A 629 -1.06 -12.02 13.27
CA LEU A 629 -1.34 -10.86 14.12
C LEU A 629 -0.95 -9.54 13.46
N HIS A 630 -0.29 -9.55 12.30
CA HIS A 630 0.13 -8.34 11.58
C HIS A 630 -1.07 -7.52 11.09
N GLY A 631 -0.89 -6.21 10.96
CA GLY A 631 -1.87 -5.31 10.36
C GLY A 631 -2.13 -5.62 8.88
N ASP A 632 -1.06 -5.85 8.10
CA ASP A 632 -1.14 -6.39 6.74
C ASP A 632 -0.92 -7.89 6.76
N ASN A 633 -2.01 -8.64 6.87
CA ASN A 633 -2.01 -10.09 6.86
C ASN A 633 -2.16 -10.69 5.45
N LEU A 634 -2.43 -9.88 4.43
CA LEU A 634 -2.61 -10.31 3.03
C LEU A 634 -1.42 -9.94 2.13
N GLY A 635 -0.36 -9.37 2.69
CA GLY A 635 0.83 -8.99 1.94
C GLY A 635 0.61 -7.88 0.90
N LYS A 636 -0.46 -7.10 1.02
CA LYS A 636 -0.86 -6.11 0.00
C LYS A 636 -0.05 -4.81 0.04
N THR A 637 0.70 -4.58 1.10
CA THR A 637 1.52 -3.37 1.27
C THR A 637 2.94 -3.52 0.76
N TYR A 638 3.43 -4.75 0.57
CA TYR A 638 4.83 -5.02 0.28
C TYR A 638 5.30 -4.46 -1.06
N GLY A 639 4.46 -4.46 -2.10
CA GLY A 639 4.76 -3.80 -3.36
C GLY A 639 4.97 -2.30 -3.16
N GLN A 640 4.08 -1.64 -2.41
CA GLN A 640 4.18 -0.21 -2.08
C GLN A 640 5.42 0.11 -1.23
N MET A 641 5.79 -0.77 -0.30
CA MET A 641 7.01 -0.64 0.49
C MET A 641 8.27 -0.75 -0.38
N LEU A 642 8.30 -1.71 -1.32
CA LEU A 642 9.42 -1.91 -2.24
C LEU A 642 9.56 -0.74 -3.22
N LEU A 643 8.45 -0.16 -3.70
CA LEU A 643 8.49 1.01 -4.58
C LEU A 643 9.17 2.25 -3.95
N GLN A 644 9.32 2.29 -2.63
CA GLN A 644 10.10 3.33 -1.94
C GLN A 644 11.61 3.09 -1.94
N MET A 645 12.08 1.92 -2.38
CA MET A 645 13.51 1.60 -2.42
C MET A 645 14.23 2.57 -3.38
N PRO A 646 15.28 3.27 -2.92
CA PRO A 646 16.06 4.15 -3.79
C PRO A 646 16.93 3.33 -4.73
N ILE A 647 16.99 3.77 -5.99
CA ILE A 647 17.88 3.21 -7.02
C ILE A 647 18.55 4.33 -7.81
N LEU A 648 19.75 4.05 -8.31
CA LEU A 648 20.50 4.94 -9.17
C LEU A 648 20.05 4.78 -10.62
N MET A 649 19.73 5.88 -11.30
CA MET A 649 19.33 5.88 -12.71
C MET A 649 20.13 6.92 -13.49
N PRO A 650 20.61 6.62 -14.71
CA PRO A 650 21.21 7.65 -15.56
C PRO A 650 20.19 8.75 -15.87
N SER A 651 20.59 10.01 -15.74
CA SER A 651 19.71 11.15 -16.03
C SER A 651 19.25 11.16 -17.49
N THR A 652 20.08 10.64 -18.40
CA THR A 652 19.78 10.45 -19.82
C THR A 652 18.78 9.33 -20.07
N ALA A 653 18.71 8.34 -19.19
CA ALA A 653 17.78 7.24 -19.30
C ALA A 653 16.39 7.62 -18.80
N LEU A 654 16.24 8.55 -17.85
CA LEU A 654 14.95 8.96 -17.30
C LEU A 654 14.12 9.76 -18.34
N ASP A 655 12.86 9.37 -18.52
CA ASP A 655 11.90 10.16 -19.31
C ASP A 655 11.66 11.53 -18.65
N ALA A 656 11.49 12.57 -19.47
CA ALA A 656 11.16 13.92 -19.00
C ALA A 656 9.77 14.00 -18.32
N VAL A 657 8.89 13.04 -18.63
CA VAL A 657 7.53 12.95 -18.10
C VAL A 657 7.57 12.28 -16.73
N ARG A 658 7.41 13.08 -15.67
CA ARG A 658 7.06 12.57 -14.34
C ARG A 658 5.59 12.11 -14.38
N PRO A 659 5.22 10.98 -13.74
CA PRO A 659 3.82 10.63 -13.55
C PRO A 659 3.09 11.83 -12.93
N SER A 660 2.05 12.30 -13.63
CA SER A 660 1.52 13.66 -13.56
C SER A 660 0.77 14.01 -12.29
N ASN A 661 0.37 13.06 -11.43
CA ASN A 661 -0.48 13.36 -10.28
C ASN A 661 -0.22 12.50 -9.04
N LEU A 662 0.99 11.96 -8.88
CA LEU A 662 1.38 11.55 -7.54
C LEU A 662 1.38 12.83 -6.68
N PRO A 663 0.55 12.95 -5.62
CA PRO A 663 0.85 13.94 -4.60
C PRO A 663 2.32 13.76 -4.26
N GLU A 664 3.05 14.83 -3.96
CA GLU A 664 4.37 14.68 -3.37
C GLU A 664 4.20 13.73 -2.18
N LEU A 665 4.43 12.42 -2.41
CA LEU A 665 4.85 11.50 -1.42
C LEU A 665 5.97 12.30 -0.80
N GLN A 666 5.78 12.67 0.46
CA GLN A 666 6.80 13.26 1.30
C GLN A 666 7.92 12.22 1.34
N HIS A 667 8.68 12.18 0.26
CA HIS A 667 9.69 11.21 -0.06
C HIS A 667 10.87 11.72 0.72
N TYR A 668 11.04 11.13 1.89
CA TYR A 668 12.35 10.88 2.45
C TYR A 668 13.12 10.00 1.44
N SER A 669 13.60 10.61 0.35
CA SER A 669 14.55 9.97 -0.57
C SER A 669 15.94 10.03 0.08
N ALA A 670 16.69 8.95 -0.01
CA ALA A 670 17.97 8.80 0.68
C ALA A 670 19.10 9.63 0.04
N ASP A 671 18.97 10.14 -1.19
CA ASP A 671 20.06 10.88 -1.87
C ASP A 671 19.64 12.17 -2.61
N CYS A 672 18.39 12.62 -2.48
CA CYS A 672 17.97 13.96 -2.93
C CYS A 672 17.13 14.64 -1.84
N MET A 673 17.74 15.54 -1.06
CA MET A 673 16.96 16.63 -0.44
C MET A 673 16.78 17.73 -1.48
N GLY A 674 16.08 17.44 -2.58
CA GLY A 674 15.86 18.37 -3.68
C GLY A 674 14.41 18.81 -3.76
N PHE A 675 14.02 19.80 -2.95
CA PHE A 675 12.94 20.70 -3.35
C PHE A 675 13.54 21.63 -4.41
N SER A 676 13.76 21.12 -5.62
CA SER A 676 14.30 21.90 -6.73
C SER A 676 13.34 21.89 -7.89
N GLY A 677 12.72 23.04 -8.12
CA GLY A 677 12.00 23.42 -9.32
C GLY A 677 12.01 24.94 -9.42
N GLN A 678 12.06 25.48 -10.64
CA GLN A 678 11.81 26.91 -10.83
C GLN A 678 10.37 27.19 -10.38
N GLY A 679 10.19 28.02 -9.34
CA GLY A 679 8.87 28.41 -8.82
C GLY A 679 8.59 28.11 -7.35
N PHE A 680 9.51 27.48 -6.61
CA PHE A 680 9.34 27.26 -5.16
C PHE A 680 9.93 28.41 -4.35
N ASP A 681 9.17 28.86 -3.35
CA ASP A 681 9.51 29.92 -2.40
C ASP A 681 10.74 29.59 -1.52
N PHE A 682 11.14 28.33 -1.47
CA PHE A 682 12.19 27.80 -0.60
C PHE A 682 12.87 26.59 -1.26
N VAL A 683 14.19 26.51 -1.22
CA VAL A 683 14.98 25.47 -1.89
C VAL A 683 15.92 24.80 -0.89
N ILE A 684 15.95 23.47 -0.88
CA ILE A 684 16.96 22.69 -0.15
C ILE A 684 17.85 22.01 -1.18
N HIS A 685 19.17 22.07 -0.99
CA HIS A 685 20.13 21.23 -1.71
C HIS A 685 20.91 20.37 -0.72
N ARG A 686 21.31 19.17 -1.13
CA ARG A 686 22.23 18.33 -0.35
C ARG A 686 23.32 17.80 -1.27
N SER A 687 24.56 18.12 -0.94
CA SER A 687 25.74 17.36 -1.35
C SER A 687 26.12 16.42 -0.21
N LYS A 688 26.89 15.34 -0.47
CA LYS A 688 27.16 14.25 0.50
C LYS A 688 27.35 14.72 1.95
N HIS A 689 28.12 15.80 2.16
CA HIS A 689 28.45 16.32 3.49
C HIS A 689 27.91 17.73 3.79
N VAL A 690 27.22 18.38 2.86
CA VAL A 690 26.66 19.74 3.04
C VAL A 690 25.17 19.74 2.70
N ALA A 691 24.36 20.31 3.58
CA ALA A 691 22.98 20.66 3.25
C ALA A 691 22.85 22.18 3.13
N GLU A 692 22.06 22.65 2.19
CA GLU A 692 21.81 24.06 1.95
C GLU A 692 20.33 24.35 2.06
N ILE A 693 20.02 25.46 2.72
CA ILE A 693 18.69 26.01 2.93
C ILE A 693 18.70 27.38 2.27
N ILE A 694 17.95 27.53 1.18
CA ILE A 694 17.93 28.75 0.37
C ILE A 694 16.54 29.39 0.42
N LEU A 695 16.48 30.61 0.93
CA LEU A 695 15.29 31.47 0.85
C LEU A 695 15.16 31.99 -0.59
N ASN A 696 14.06 31.66 -1.27
CA ASN A 696 13.90 31.83 -2.72
C ASN A 696 12.59 32.57 -3.09
N ARG A 697 12.34 33.70 -2.41
CA ARG A 697 11.28 34.68 -2.76
C ARG A 697 11.89 36.08 -2.93
N PRO A 698 12.87 36.25 -3.85
CA PRO A 698 13.60 37.51 -3.97
C PRO A 698 12.69 38.72 -4.23
N LYS A 699 11.56 38.53 -4.95
CA LYS A 699 10.59 39.59 -5.27
C LYS A 699 9.78 40.03 -4.05
N GLU A 700 9.46 39.10 -3.17
CA GLU A 700 8.72 39.31 -1.92
C GLU A 700 9.67 39.49 -0.73
N HIS A 701 10.92 39.86 -1.00
CA HIS A 701 11.98 40.12 -0.03
C HIS A 701 12.21 38.96 0.95
N ASN A 702 12.02 37.71 0.51
CA ASN A 702 12.16 36.51 1.34
C ASN A 702 11.34 36.59 2.63
N SER A 703 10.12 37.12 2.54
CA SER A 703 9.19 37.13 3.66
C SER A 703 8.68 35.72 3.98
N LEU A 704 8.53 35.44 5.27
CA LEU A 704 8.22 34.12 5.84
C LEU A 704 6.72 33.86 5.78
N THR A 705 6.33 32.87 4.98
CA THR A 705 4.96 32.33 4.91
C THR A 705 4.82 31.12 5.81
N ASP A 706 3.58 30.70 6.09
CA ASP A 706 3.30 29.44 6.78
C ASP A 706 3.92 28.24 6.06
N GLU A 707 3.94 28.25 4.72
CA GLU A 707 4.56 27.22 3.88
C GLU A 707 6.08 27.17 4.06
N MET A 708 6.75 28.32 4.08
CA MET A 708 8.21 28.40 4.31
C MET A 708 8.56 27.93 5.72
N MET A 709 7.78 28.32 6.73
CA MET A 709 7.94 27.84 8.11
C MET A 709 7.74 26.33 8.23
N GLY A 710 6.73 25.77 7.53
CA GLY A 710 6.52 24.33 7.44
C GLY A 710 7.69 23.60 6.76
N SER A 711 8.29 24.21 5.74
CA SER A 711 9.45 23.64 5.02
C SER A 711 10.72 23.66 5.88
N LEU A 712 10.97 24.75 6.62
CA LEU A 712 12.05 24.83 7.61
C LEU A 712 11.89 23.79 8.72
N THR A 713 10.66 23.58 9.22
CA THR A 713 10.33 22.54 10.21
C THR A 713 10.71 21.15 9.70
N ARG A 714 10.26 20.80 8.48
CA ARG A 714 10.57 19.51 7.87
C ARG A 714 12.07 19.32 7.65
N CYS A 715 12.77 20.37 7.21
CA CYS A 715 14.22 20.34 7.05
C CYS A 715 14.95 20.06 8.37
N ALA A 716 14.57 20.75 9.44
CA ALA A 716 15.17 20.55 10.75
C ALA A 716 14.89 19.14 11.31
N ASP A 717 13.68 18.62 11.08
CA ASP A 717 13.30 17.25 11.46
C ASP A 717 14.14 16.21 10.70
N LEU A 718 14.27 16.35 9.39
CA LEU A 718 15.14 15.54 8.53
C LEU A 718 16.58 15.51 9.05
N LEU A 719 17.17 16.68 9.29
CA LEU A 719 18.55 16.83 9.76
C LEU A 719 18.77 16.18 11.13
N THR A 720 17.73 16.09 11.96
CA THR A 720 17.80 15.59 13.34
C THR A 720 17.48 14.10 13.46
N ASN A 721 16.41 13.65 12.79
CA ASN A 721 15.77 12.35 13.02
C ASN A 721 16.07 11.31 11.93
N ASN A 722 16.47 11.72 10.72
CA ASN A 722 16.94 10.78 9.70
C ASN A 722 18.39 10.38 9.98
N LEU A 723 18.64 9.09 10.26
CA LEU A 723 19.95 8.59 10.66
C LEU A 723 21.02 8.72 9.55
N ASP A 724 20.65 8.56 8.29
CA ASP A 724 21.58 8.64 7.17
C ASP A 724 21.99 10.09 6.92
N VAL A 725 21.02 11.02 6.95
CA VAL A 725 21.29 12.46 6.87
C VAL A 725 22.13 12.92 8.07
N ARG A 726 21.77 12.46 9.27
CA ARG A 726 22.49 12.80 10.50
C ARG A 726 23.95 12.33 10.50
N ARG A 727 24.25 11.20 9.85
CA ARG A 727 25.61 10.65 9.75
C ARG A 727 26.41 11.24 8.60
N SER A 728 25.75 11.58 7.49
CA SER A 728 26.41 12.04 6.26
C SER A 728 26.65 13.54 6.23
N VAL A 729 25.66 14.35 6.61
CA VAL A 729 25.75 15.82 6.58
C VAL A 729 26.57 16.32 7.77
N ARG A 730 27.52 17.21 7.49
CA ARG A 730 28.44 17.80 8.46
C ARG A 730 28.19 19.29 8.65
N LEU A 731 27.86 19.98 7.56
CA LEU A 731 27.61 21.42 7.50
C LEU A 731 26.22 21.69 6.93
N VAL A 732 25.49 22.63 7.52
CA VAL A 732 24.22 23.15 7.02
C VAL A 732 24.41 24.64 6.73
N ILE A 733 24.07 25.08 5.53
CA ILE A 733 24.23 26.46 5.07
C ILE A 733 22.84 27.07 4.91
N LEU A 734 22.57 28.19 5.59
CA LEU A 734 21.36 28.99 5.39
C LEU A 734 21.72 30.24 4.58
N ARG A 735 21.07 30.46 3.43
CA ARG A 735 21.30 31.64 2.59
C ARG A 735 20.04 32.09 1.86
N ALA A 736 20.11 33.23 1.20
CA ALA A 736 19.14 33.70 0.22
C ALA A 736 19.70 33.50 -1.20
N THR A 737 18.85 33.55 -2.23
CA THR A 737 19.35 33.56 -3.61
C THR A 737 20.28 34.75 -3.88
N ALA A 738 21.28 34.55 -4.74
CA ALA A 738 22.32 35.56 -4.97
C ALA A 738 21.81 36.90 -5.52
N ASP A 739 20.66 36.90 -6.19
CA ASP A 739 19.98 38.09 -6.73
C ASP A 739 19.09 38.81 -5.70
N SER A 740 18.90 38.23 -4.51
CA SER A 740 18.08 38.81 -3.45
C SER A 740 18.72 40.08 -2.87
N LYS A 741 17.94 41.17 -2.82
CA LYS A 741 18.32 42.41 -2.12
C LYS A 741 18.10 42.34 -0.60
N THR A 742 17.26 41.41 -0.17
CA THR A 742 16.88 41.18 1.23
C THR A 742 17.10 39.72 1.52
N PHE A 743 17.86 39.41 2.58
CA PHE A 743 18.03 38.05 3.05
C PHE A 743 16.70 37.49 3.56
N CYS A 744 16.00 38.23 4.43
CA CYS A 744 14.65 37.93 4.91
C CYS A 744 13.97 39.18 5.48
N ALA A 745 12.75 39.47 5.03
CA ALA A 745 11.95 40.63 5.48
C ALA A 745 11.12 40.39 6.76
N GLY A 746 11.19 39.19 7.33
CA GLY A 746 10.33 38.78 8.45
C GLY A 746 8.99 38.20 7.99
N LEU A 747 7.97 38.23 8.83
CA LEU A 747 6.66 37.60 8.55
C LEU A 747 5.99 38.23 7.32
N ASP A 748 5.41 37.40 6.44
CA ASP A 748 4.69 37.88 5.25
C ASP A 748 3.53 38.81 5.67
N PRO A 749 3.37 40.00 5.05
CA PRO A 749 2.32 40.95 5.40
C PRO A 749 0.90 40.39 5.36
N ARG A 750 0.66 39.36 4.53
CA ARG A 750 -0.64 38.67 4.46
C ARG A 750 -0.88 37.85 5.72
N GLU A 751 0.12 37.14 6.20
CA GLU A 751 0.04 36.39 7.47
C GLU A 751 -0.07 37.33 8.67
N PHE A 752 0.67 38.45 8.65
CA PHE A 752 0.55 39.47 9.67
C PHE A 752 -0.88 40.05 9.71
N SER A 753 -1.48 40.31 8.55
CA SER A 753 -2.86 40.81 8.46
C SER A 753 -3.88 39.78 8.95
N ARG A 754 -3.70 38.50 8.58
CA ARG A 754 -4.53 37.38 9.02
C ARG A 754 -4.50 37.19 10.53
N SER A 755 -3.34 37.37 11.15
CA SER A 755 -3.18 37.24 12.61
C SER A 755 -4.07 38.21 13.40
N ARG A 756 -4.47 39.34 12.80
CA ARG A 756 -5.34 40.34 13.43
C ARG A 756 -6.82 39.95 13.44
N THR A 757 -7.23 39.00 12.61
CA THR A 757 -8.65 38.62 12.42
C THR A 757 -9.01 37.27 13.05
N VAL A 758 -8.01 36.46 13.40
CA VAL A 758 -8.20 35.16 14.07
C VAL A 758 -8.36 35.33 15.58
N SER A 759 -8.81 34.29 16.27
CA SER A 759 -8.91 34.29 17.73
C SER A 759 -7.53 34.41 18.39
N LEU A 760 -7.49 34.85 19.65
CA LEU A 760 -6.23 34.95 20.41
C LEU A 760 -5.51 33.58 20.49
N ALA A 761 -6.26 32.49 20.65
CA ALA A 761 -5.69 31.14 20.72
C ALA A 761 -5.03 30.73 19.40
N GLU A 762 -5.67 31.02 18.27
CA GLU A 762 -5.11 30.76 16.93
C GLU A 762 -3.89 31.64 16.65
N ASN A 763 -3.89 32.89 17.11
CA ASN A 763 -2.74 33.78 17.00
C ASN A 763 -1.55 33.28 17.83
N VAL A 764 -1.79 32.83 19.08
CA VAL A 764 -0.76 32.20 19.92
C VAL A 764 -0.18 30.95 19.27
N GLU A 765 -1.00 30.10 18.65
CA GLU A 765 -0.51 28.92 17.94
C GLU A 765 0.33 29.31 16.71
N GLY A 766 -0.14 30.27 15.91
CA GLY A 766 0.61 30.82 14.78
C GLY A 766 1.98 31.37 15.18
N ALA A 767 2.04 32.16 16.26
CA ALA A 767 3.29 32.67 16.81
C ALA A 767 4.19 31.54 17.36
N SER A 768 3.59 30.51 17.97
CA SER A 768 4.30 29.34 18.50
C SER A 768 4.96 28.51 17.41
N ASN A 769 4.40 28.47 16.19
CA ASN A 769 4.99 27.77 15.06
C ASN A 769 6.38 28.31 14.70
N PHE A 770 6.54 29.63 14.66
CA PHE A 770 7.85 30.19 14.34
C PHE A 770 8.88 29.96 15.47
N VAL A 771 8.45 30.03 16.73
CA VAL A 771 9.31 29.67 17.87
C VAL A 771 9.75 28.21 17.80
N ARG A 772 8.86 27.30 17.37
CA ARG A 772 9.19 25.87 17.16
C ARG A 772 10.23 25.71 16.05
N VAL A 773 10.08 26.38 14.91
CA VAL A 773 11.05 26.37 13.81
C VAL A 773 12.44 26.78 14.31
N LEU A 774 12.54 27.93 14.99
CA LEU A 774 13.81 28.43 15.53
C LEU A 774 14.42 27.46 16.55
N THR A 775 13.58 26.90 17.43
CA THR A 775 14.02 25.90 18.42
C THR A 775 14.57 24.63 17.75
N GLN A 776 13.93 24.16 16.68
CA GLN A 776 14.37 22.97 15.95
C GLN A 776 15.68 23.22 15.20
N LEU A 777 15.79 24.36 14.50
CA LEU A 777 17.02 24.76 13.80
C LEU A 777 18.21 24.89 14.75
N ALA A 778 18.01 25.51 15.93
CA ALA A 778 19.05 25.62 16.95
C ALA A 778 19.55 24.25 17.48
N ARG A 779 18.71 23.21 17.37
CA ARG A 779 18.97 21.88 17.94
C ARG A 779 19.45 20.84 16.92
N ILE A 780 19.56 21.19 15.65
CA ILE A 780 20.06 20.24 14.65
C ILE A 780 21.48 19.77 15.02
N PRO A 781 21.81 18.49 14.80
CA PRO A 781 23.07 17.92 15.25
C PRO A 781 24.29 18.37 14.45
N GLN A 782 24.10 18.88 13.23
CA GLN A 782 25.16 19.41 12.35
C GLN A 782 25.49 20.87 12.67
N PHE A 783 26.64 21.35 12.16
CA PHE A 783 27.03 22.75 12.28
C PHE A 783 26.24 23.62 11.30
N LEU A 784 25.51 24.63 11.80
CA LEU A 784 24.63 25.52 11.04
C LEU A 784 25.29 26.89 10.83
N VAL A 785 25.48 27.28 9.58
CA VAL A 785 26.11 28.55 9.20
C VAL A 785 25.19 29.34 8.30
N SER A 786 24.99 30.62 8.59
CA SER A 786 24.30 31.53 7.69
C SER A 786 25.28 32.32 6.82
N ALA A 787 24.97 32.49 5.53
CA ALA A 787 25.65 33.40 4.62
C ALA A 787 24.71 34.53 4.19
N VAL A 788 25.02 35.74 4.64
CA VAL A 788 24.14 36.90 4.59
C VAL A 788 24.66 37.93 3.60
N SER A 789 23.83 38.23 2.61
CA SER A 789 23.96 39.37 1.72
C SER A 789 22.59 40.05 1.61
N GLY A 790 22.56 41.37 1.78
CA GLY A 790 21.32 42.16 1.73
C GLY A 790 20.71 42.43 3.10
N ARG A 791 19.52 43.04 3.09
CA ARG A 791 18.83 43.49 4.31
C ARG A 791 18.24 42.33 5.13
N VAL A 792 18.20 42.47 6.46
CA VAL A 792 17.61 41.48 7.38
C VAL A 792 16.65 42.18 8.35
N PHE A 793 15.40 41.70 8.39
CA PHE A 793 14.35 42.21 9.27
C PHE A 793 13.62 41.08 10.01
N GLY A 794 13.03 41.42 11.15
CA GLY A 794 12.10 40.59 11.89
C GLY A 794 12.53 39.13 12.03
N GLY A 795 11.71 38.20 11.53
CA GLY A 795 12.02 36.76 11.57
C GLY A 795 13.40 36.36 11.02
N GLY A 796 13.97 37.14 10.09
CA GLY A 796 15.35 36.96 9.64
C GLY A 796 16.38 37.06 10.75
N TRP A 797 16.20 37.96 11.73
CA TRP A 797 17.04 38.02 12.94
C TRP A 797 16.95 36.74 13.77
N GLY A 798 15.74 36.17 13.88
CA GLY A 798 15.55 34.88 14.54
C GLY A 798 16.36 33.78 13.86
N LEU A 799 16.31 33.72 12.53
CA LEU A 799 17.08 32.75 11.75
C LEU A 799 18.60 32.92 11.93
N LEU A 800 19.12 34.15 11.98
CA LEU A 800 20.54 34.39 12.24
C LEU A 800 20.93 34.02 13.68
N ALA A 801 20.08 34.32 14.66
CA ALA A 801 20.37 34.11 16.07
C ALA A 801 20.47 32.62 16.47
N VAL A 802 19.83 31.72 15.70
CA VAL A 802 19.89 30.27 15.93
C VAL A 802 21.02 29.57 15.17
N CYS A 803 21.72 30.28 14.28
CA CYS A 803 22.89 29.74 13.60
C CYS A 803 24.06 29.60 14.58
N ASP A 804 24.87 28.55 14.40
CA ASP A 804 26.13 28.41 15.14
C ASP A 804 27.11 29.50 14.73
N MET A 805 27.08 29.89 13.45
CA MET A 805 27.89 30.99 12.92
C MET A 805 27.20 31.78 11.81
N VAL A 806 27.54 33.07 11.68
CA VAL A 806 26.99 33.98 10.67
C VAL A 806 28.13 34.70 9.94
N VAL A 807 28.14 34.56 8.61
CA VAL A 807 29.07 35.24 7.70
C VAL A 807 28.30 36.27 6.89
N ALA A 808 28.73 37.53 6.89
CA ALA A 808 28.05 38.62 6.20
C ALA A 808 28.95 39.36 5.21
N SER A 809 28.39 39.80 4.08
CA SER A 809 29.07 40.73 3.18
C SER A 809 28.99 42.17 3.67
N ARG A 810 30.12 42.87 3.76
CA ARG A 810 30.17 44.29 4.13
C ARG A 810 29.39 45.17 3.16
N GLU A 811 29.50 44.89 1.87
CA GLU A 811 28.91 45.70 0.79
C GLU A 811 27.38 45.87 0.88
N LYS A 812 26.66 44.83 1.32
CA LYS A 812 25.19 44.76 1.14
C LYS A 812 24.40 44.54 2.44
N THR A 813 25.06 44.16 3.53
CA THR A 813 24.36 43.68 4.72
C THR A 813 24.01 44.81 5.68
N GLU A 814 22.71 44.94 5.95
CA GLU A 814 22.11 45.90 6.88
C GLU A 814 21.02 45.17 7.68
N LEU A 815 21.07 45.25 9.01
CA LEU A 815 20.14 44.53 9.89
C LEU A 815 19.29 45.53 10.68
N THR A 816 17.99 45.26 10.84
CA THR A 816 17.12 46.08 11.70
C THR A 816 16.07 45.23 12.42
N LEU A 817 15.97 45.39 13.74
CA LEU A 817 14.83 44.90 14.54
C LEU A 817 13.75 45.98 14.55
N SER A 818 12.87 45.96 13.56
CA SER A 818 11.92 47.06 13.27
C SER A 818 10.55 46.92 13.94
N GLU A 819 10.28 45.82 14.62
CA GLU A 819 8.95 45.45 15.15
C GLU A 819 8.30 46.54 16.00
N VAL A 820 9.06 47.22 16.86
CA VAL A 820 8.52 48.27 17.74
C VAL A 820 8.00 49.48 16.97
N LYS A 821 8.51 49.74 15.76
CA LYS A 821 7.99 50.78 14.85
C LYS A 821 6.63 50.41 14.26
N LEU A 822 6.27 49.12 14.28
CA LEU A 822 4.98 48.59 13.86
C LEU A 822 4.02 48.39 15.05
N GLY A 823 4.40 48.82 16.26
CA GLY A 823 3.59 48.65 17.47
C GLY A 823 3.58 47.23 18.03
N VAL A 824 4.52 46.38 17.63
CA VAL A 824 4.64 44.99 18.11
C VAL A 824 6.01 44.72 18.73
N CYS A 825 6.09 43.79 19.67
CA CYS A 825 7.35 43.34 20.24
C CYS A 825 7.92 42.18 19.39
N PRO A 826 9.25 42.07 19.19
CA PRO A 826 9.89 40.92 18.53
C PRO A 826 9.84 39.63 19.38
N ALA A 827 8.72 39.34 20.04
CA ALA A 827 8.61 38.37 21.12
C ALA A 827 8.97 36.93 20.71
N THR A 828 8.70 36.54 19.47
CA THR A 828 8.99 35.18 18.96
C THR A 828 10.47 34.94 18.69
N ILE A 829 11.25 35.99 18.41
CA ILE A 829 12.69 35.89 18.11
C ILE A 829 13.57 36.32 19.29
N LEU A 830 13.05 37.17 20.17
CA LEU A 830 13.82 37.83 21.22
C LEU A 830 14.59 36.87 22.15
N PRO A 831 14.05 35.69 22.56
CA PRO A 831 14.81 34.73 23.36
C PRO A 831 16.11 34.27 22.68
N PHE A 832 16.05 34.02 21.37
CA PHE A 832 17.21 33.60 20.58
C PHE A 832 18.18 34.76 20.34
N VAL A 833 17.67 35.96 20.10
CA VAL A 833 18.51 37.16 19.95
C VAL A 833 19.25 37.47 21.25
N ILE A 834 18.57 37.45 22.42
CA ILE A 834 19.21 37.63 23.73
C ILE A 834 20.31 36.60 23.96
N ARG A 835 20.04 35.34 23.60
CA ARG A 835 21.03 34.26 23.67
C ARG A 835 22.29 34.58 22.86
N ARG A 836 22.13 35.22 21.71
CA ARG A 836 23.21 35.52 20.77
C ARG A 836 24.01 36.78 21.14
N VAL A 837 23.35 37.89 21.45
CA VAL A 837 24.01 39.20 21.63
C VAL A 837 23.99 39.73 23.08
N GLY A 838 23.35 39.00 23.99
CA GLY A 838 23.12 39.41 25.36
C GLY A 838 21.91 40.35 25.53
N PRO A 839 21.34 40.43 26.75
CA PRO A 839 20.09 41.12 27.01
C PRO A 839 20.17 42.63 26.78
N SER A 840 21.27 43.28 27.20
CA SER A 840 21.43 44.74 27.04
C SER A 840 21.50 45.14 25.57
N THR A 841 22.31 44.45 24.78
CA THR A 841 22.44 44.69 23.33
C THR A 841 21.12 44.41 22.61
N ALA A 842 20.46 43.30 22.91
CA ALA A 842 19.18 42.94 22.29
C ALA A 842 18.09 43.99 22.55
N VAL A 843 17.96 44.45 23.80
CA VAL A 843 17.01 45.51 24.17
C VAL A 843 17.35 46.82 23.45
N ARG A 844 18.62 47.24 23.43
CA ARG A 844 19.05 48.45 22.73
C ARG A 844 18.68 48.40 21.25
N LEU A 845 19.03 47.31 20.56
CA LEU A 845 18.78 47.14 19.12
C LEU A 845 17.27 47.10 18.82
N ALA A 846 16.49 46.36 19.62
CA ALA A 846 15.05 46.25 19.45
C ALA A 846 14.31 47.56 19.76
N ALA A 847 14.68 48.27 20.82
CA ALA A 847 14.00 49.48 21.25
C ALA A 847 14.32 50.68 20.35
N LEU A 848 15.56 50.82 19.89
CA LEU A 848 15.94 51.89 18.98
C LEU A 848 15.48 51.63 17.54
N ALA A 849 15.38 50.36 17.13
CA ALA A 849 14.97 49.93 15.80
C ALA A 849 15.74 50.67 14.68
N THR A 850 17.02 50.97 14.92
CA THR A 850 17.92 51.63 13.98
C THR A 850 18.61 50.57 13.11
N PRO A 851 18.78 50.82 11.80
CA PRO A 851 19.63 49.97 10.98
C PRO A 851 21.07 49.95 11.49
N ILE A 852 21.69 48.77 11.46
CA ILE A 852 23.11 48.57 11.72
C ILE A 852 23.76 47.89 10.52
N ASP A 853 25.00 48.27 10.20
CA ASP A 853 25.76 47.64 9.11
C ASP A 853 26.43 46.31 9.55
N ALA A 854 27.14 45.65 8.63
CA ALA A 854 27.80 44.38 8.89
C ALA A 854 28.89 44.46 9.99
N ASP A 855 29.60 45.59 10.12
CA ASP A 855 30.65 45.77 11.12
C ASP A 855 30.04 46.01 12.51
N GLU A 856 29.03 46.88 12.59
CA GLU A 856 28.26 47.10 13.80
C GLU A 856 27.55 45.81 14.25
N ALA A 857 27.02 45.02 13.31
CA ALA A 857 26.44 43.71 13.58
C ALA A 857 27.47 42.71 14.11
N LYS A 858 28.73 42.80 13.65
CA LYS A 858 29.83 42.02 14.21
C LYS A 858 30.19 42.47 15.62
N THR A 859 30.29 43.77 15.87
CA THR A 859 30.51 44.32 17.21
C THR A 859 29.37 43.96 18.17
N ALA A 860 28.13 43.90 17.68
CA ALA A 860 26.97 43.49 18.45
C ALA A 860 26.94 41.97 18.74
N GLY A 861 27.69 41.15 18.01
CA GLY A 861 27.78 39.69 18.21
C GLY A 861 26.75 38.85 17.43
N ILE A 862 25.96 39.45 16.54
CA ILE A 862 25.04 38.72 15.65
C ILE A 862 25.74 38.18 14.39
N VAL A 863 26.83 38.83 13.96
CA VAL A 863 27.71 38.40 12.85
C VAL A 863 29.08 37.99 13.40
N ASP A 864 29.66 36.91 12.90
CA ASP A 864 31.00 36.45 13.33
C ASP A 864 32.09 36.88 12.36
N ILE A 865 31.82 36.74 11.06
CA ILE A 865 32.78 37.01 9.98
C ILE A 865 32.17 38.01 9.01
N VAL A 866 32.93 39.05 8.68
CA VAL A 866 32.58 40.03 7.66
C VAL A 866 33.54 39.88 6.50
N VAL A 867 33.02 39.54 5.32
CA VAL A 867 33.77 39.54 4.06
C VAL A 867 33.53 40.84 3.30
N GLN A 868 34.39 41.20 2.35
CA GLN A 868 34.25 42.48 1.65
C GLN A 868 33.04 42.48 0.70
N ARG A 869 32.97 41.51 -0.21
CA ARG A 869 31.91 41.43 -1.23
C ARG A 869 31.05 40.18 -1.05
N ALA A 870 29.83 40.22 -1.56
CA ALA A 870 28.95 39.04 -1.57
C ALA A 870 29.57 37.84 -2.32
N SER A 871 30.38 38.09 -3.35
CA SER A 871 31.12 37.05 -4.09
C SER A 871 32.15 36.30 -3.23
N ASP A 872 32.58 36.89 -2.11
CA ASP A 872 33.59 36.30 -1.23
C ASP A 872 32.96 35.37 -0.17
N LEU A 873 31.63 35.27 -0.12
CA LEU A 873 30.90 34.43 0.86
C LEU A 873 31.18 32.94 0.68
N ASP A 874 31.17 32.44 -0.56
CA ASP A 874 31.40 31.01 -0.85
C ASP A 874 32.81 30.58 -0.42
N ALA A 875 33.82 31.43 -0.63
CA ALA A 875 35.19 31.17 -0.19
C ALA A 875 35.30 31.12 1.35
N ALA A 876 34.57 32.00 2.05
CA ALA A 876 34.51 31.97 3.50
C ALA A 876 33.79 30.70 4.01
N LEU A 877 32.68 30.31 3.39
CA LEU A 877 31.97 29.07 3.71
C LEU A 877 32.84 27.83 3.48
N GLN A 878 33.61 27.78 2.40
CA GLN A 878 34.53 26.68 2.13
C GLN A 878 35.62 26.58 3.21
N ALA A 879 36.21 27.70 3.62
CA ALA A 879 37.19 27.71 4.71
C ALA A 879 36.60 27.21 6.05
N ILE A 880 35.29 27.35 6.25
CA ILE A 880 34.58 26.83 7.42
C ILE A 880 34.32 25.33 7.25
N ALA A 881 33.89 24.90 6.08
CA ALA A 881 33.71 23.49 5.73
C ALA A 881 35.00 22.69 5.94
N ASP A 882 36.15 23.23 5.54
CA ASP A 882 37.47 22.62 5.73
C ASP A 882 37.83 22.42 7.21
N ARG A 883 37.38 23.34 8.08
CA ARG A 883 37.55 23.21 9.54
C ARG A 883 36.58 22.20 10.15
N ILE A 884 35.31 22.23 9.73
CA ILE A 884 34.27 21.30 10.21
C ILE A 884 34.60 19.86 9.80
N ARG A 885 35.22 19.66 8.64
CA ARG A 885 35.74 18.36 8.18
C ARG A 885 36.62 17.68 9.25
N MET A 886 37.46 18.46 9.92
CA MET A 886 38.39 17.98 10.95
C MET A 886 37.72 17.63 12.28
N SER A 887 36.49 18.09 12.51
CA SER A 887 35.74 17.88 13.74
C SER A 887 34.85 16.65 13.67
N GLU A 888 34.92 15.78 14.67
CA GLU A 888 34.10 14.55 14.71
C GLU A 888 32.59 14.89 14.86
N PRO A 889 31.71 14.39 13.97
CA PRO A 889 30.32 14.83 13.90
C PRO A 889 29.47 14.51 15.15
N HIS A 890 29.69 13.36 15.81
CA HIS A 890 28.97 13.04 17.02
C HIS A 890 29.37 13.94 18.19
N ALA A 891 30.66 14.27 18.33
CA ALA A 891 31.18 15.21 19.32
C ALA A 891 30.64 16.62 19.10
N VAL A 892 30.54 17.08 17.85
CA VAL A 892 29.88 18.36 17.51
C VAL A 892 28.40 18.33 17.92
N SER A 893 27.70 17.24 17.64
CA SER A 893 26.29 17.07 18.02
C SER A 893 26.10 17.14 19.54
N GLU A 894 26.92 16.43 20.32
CA GLU A 894 26.85 16.44 21.78
C GLU A 894 27.26 17.79 22.37
N LEU A 895 28.26 18.48 21.78
CA LEU A 895 28.63 19.85 22.14
C LEU A 895 27.44 20.80 22.00
N LYS A 896 26.77 20.78 20.84
CA LYS A 896 25.60 21.64 20.58
C LYS A 896 24.46 21.35 21.55
N LYS A 897 24.14 20.07 21.78
CA LYS A 897 23.11 19.68 22.75
C LYS A 897 23.45 20.17 24.16
N LEU A 898 24.70 20.03 24.57
CA LEU A 898 25.13 20.46 25.89
C LEU A 898 25.03 21.98 26.02
N ALA A 899 25.58 22.72 25.06
CA ALA A 899 25.53 24.19 25.03
C ALA A 899 24.10 24.73 25.08
N PHE A 900 23.17 24.12 24.34
CA PHE A 900 21.76 24.53 24.32
C PHE A 900 21.04 24.22 25.65
N ASN A 901 21.37 23.12 26.31
CA ASN A 901 20.72 22.71 27.57
C ASN A 901 21.29 23.43 28.81
N MET A 902 22.57 23.86 28.77
CA MET A 902 23.25 24.49 29.90
C MET A 902 22.63 25.84 30.32
N GLU A 903 21.94 26.55 29.42
CA GLU A 903 21.33 27.86 29.72
C GLU A 903 20.24 27.82 30.79
N LYS A 904 19.70 26.63 31.09
CA LYS A 904 18.66 26.45 32.11
C LYS A 904 19.19 25.89 33.42
N GLN A 905 20.51 25.66 33.53
CA GLN A 905 21.11 24.98 34.66
C GLN A 905 21.96 25.92 35.50
N GLU A 906 21.80 25.82 36.82
CA GLU A 906 22.65 26.52 37.77
C GLU A 906 24.05 25.89 37.81
N MET A 907 25.08 26.74 37.69
CA MET A 907 26.47 26.32 37.70
C MET A 907 26.86 25.71 39.06
N GLY A 908 27.70 24.68 39.03
CA GLY A 908 28.21 24.03 40.26
C GLY A 908 27.26 23.04 40.92
N THR A 909 26.05 22.83 40.38
CA THR A 909 25.14 21.80 40.89
C THR A 909 25.70 20.39 40.66
N ALA A 910 25.42 19.48 41.60
CA ALA A 910 25.81 18.08 41.48
C ALA A 910 25.20 17.40 40.24
N GLU A 911 24.00 17.83 39.83
CA GLU A 911 23.32 17.34 38.64
C GLU A 911 24.03 17.76 37.36
N LEU A 912 24.35 19.05 37.19
CA LEU A 912 25.14 19.55 36.06
C LEU A 912 26.51 18.85 36.01
N THR A 913 27.19 18.76 37.17
CA THR A 913 28.50 18.10 37.29
C THR A 913 28.45 16.66 36.81
N ARG A 914 27.42 15.89 37.21
CA ARG A 914 27.23 14.50 36.77
C ARG A 914 26.89 14.43 35.28
N SER A 915 26.05 15.32 34.78
CA SER A 915 25.64 15.36 33.38
C SER A 915 26.84 15.61 32.44
N VAL A 916 27.62 16.67 32.69
CA VAL A 916 28.80 17.00 31.87
C VAL A 916 29.88 15.92 31.97
N ALA A 917 30.11 15.36 33.17
CA ALA A 917 31.07 14.28 33.37
C ALA A 917 30.66 13.00 32.64
N SER A 918 29.36 12.68 32.63
CA SER A 918 28.81 11.54 31.90
C SER A 918 29.00 11.68 30.38
N VAL A 919 28.67 12.85 29.81
CA VAL A 919 28.84 13.12 28.38
C VAL A 919 30.30 12.91 27.95
N ILE A 920 31.27 13.52 28.66
CA ILE A 920 32.68 13.38 28.28
C ILE A 920 33.23 11.97 28.55
N ALA A 921 32.79 11.29 29.61
CA ALA A 921 33.19 9.91 29.88
C ALA A 921 32.72 8.96 28.77
N ASN A 922 31.47 9.10 28.31
CA ASN A 922 30.91 8.32 27.22
C ASN A 922 31.63 8.58 25.90
N LEU A 923 31.90 9.85 25.57
CA LEU A 923 32.65 10.20 24.36
C LEU A 923 34.07 9.63 24.38
N ARG A 924 34.78 9.70 25.52
CA ARG A 924 36.14 9.15 25.67
C ARG A 924 36.21 7.63 25.54
N ALA A 925 35.15 6.92 25.92
CA ALA A 925 35.05 5.48 25.76
C ALA A 925 34.73 5.05 24.31
N GLY A 926 34.31 5.99 23.46
CA GLY A 926 33.94 5.75 22.06
C GLY A 926 35.14 5.43 21.15
N LYS A 927 34.84 4.79 20.01
CA LYS A 927 35.85 4.40 19.00
C LYS A 927 36.46 5.63 18.33
N GLU A 928 35.68 6.69 18.18
CA GLU A 928 36.05 7.94 17.55
C GLU A 928 37.08 8.70 18.40
N ALA A 929 36.94 8.71 19.72
CA ALA A 929 37.95 9.29 20.61
C ALA A 929 39.28 8.50 20.54
N ALA A 930 39.21 7.17 20.49
CA ALA A 930 40.39 6.33 20.30
C ALA A 930 41.10 6.61 18.96
N GLU A 931 40.34 6.76 17.87
CA GLU A 931 40.85 7.13 16.56
C GLU A 931 41.47 8.54 16.56
N GLY A 932 40.84 9.54 17.16
CA GLY A 932 41.39 10.89 17.25
C GLY A 932 42.74 10.94 17.98
N ILE A 933 42.86 10.19 19.09
CA ILE A 933 44.13 10.05 19.82
C ILE A 933 45.18 9.32 18.98
N ARG A 934 44.78 8.28 18.24
CA ARG A 934 45.68 7.53 17.35
C ARG A 934 46.19 8.41 16.21
N ALA A 935 45.31 9.11 15.50
CA ALA A 935 45.66 10.03 14.44
C ALA A 935 46.62 11.14 14.90
N LEU A 936 46.40 11.69 16.10
CA LEU A 936 47.29 12.67 16.72
C LEU A 936 48.69 12.09 16.99
N LYS A 937 48.77 10.87 17.54
CA LYS A 937 50.06 10.20 17.80
C LYS A 937 50.81 9.88 16.51
N GLU A 938 50.09 9.45 15.49
CA GLU A 938 50.61 9.06 14.17
C GLU A 938 50.86 10.28 13.25
N ARG A 939 50.52 11.50 13.67
CA ARG A 939 50.64 12.75 12.90
C ARG A 939 49.97 12.66 11.52
N ARG A 940 48.81 12.02 11.45
CA ARG A 940 47.96 11.94 10.25
C ARG A 940 46.60 12.57 10.51
N GLU A 941 45.82 12.79 9.46
CA GLU A 941 44.42 13.17 9.62
C GLU A 941 43.60 12.01 10.23
N PRO A 942 42.60 12.32 11.07
CA PRO A 942 41.69 11.30 11.59
C PRO A 942 40.78 10.76 10.48
N GLU A 943 40.32 9.53 10.62
CA GLU A 943 39.51 8.85 9.59
C GLU A 943 38.29 9.67 9.12
N TRP A 944 37.61 10.38 10.02
CA TRP A 944 36.44 11.22 9.69
C TRP A 944 36.76 12.48 8.86
N ALA A 945 38.05 12.84 8.74
CA ALA A 945 38.49 13.94 7.89
C ALA A 945 38.52 13.54 6.42
N SER A 946 38.55 12.24 6.07
CA SER A 946 38.53 11.79 4.68
C SER A 946 37.31 12.27 3.86
N ALA A 947 36.24 12.69 4.54
CA ALA A 947 35.05 13.28 3.95
C ALA A 947 35.34 14.67 3.34
N ARG A 948 35.29 14.81 2.01
CA ARG A 948 35.38 16.14 1.35
C ARG A 948 34.09 16.93 1.56
N VAL A 949 34.16 17.99 2.37
CA VAL A 949 33.03 18.90 2.61
C VAL A 949 33.14 20.07 1.62
N GLU A 950 32.58 19.90 0.42
CA GLU A 950 32.62 20.90 -0.64
C GLU A 950 31.36 21.78 -0.63
N VAL A 951 31.56 23.09 -0.55
CA VAL A 951 30.51 24.12 -0.61
C VAL A 951 30.19 24.39 -2.08
N PRO A 952 28.92 24.21 -2.50
CA PRO A 952 28.53 24.50 -3.87
C PRO A 952 28.65 26.00 -4.19
N SER A 953 29.23 26.33 -5.34
CA SER A 953 29.32 27.72 -5.83
C SER A 953 27.96 28.22 -6.30
N VAL A 954 27.54 29.41 -5.87
CA VAL A 954 26.25 30.01 -6.29
C VAL A 954 26.36 30.73 -7.64
N LEU A 955 27.55 30.86 -8.21
CA LEU A 955 27.77 31.52 -9.50
C LEU A 955 27.45 30.60 -10.68
N GLY A 956 26.16 30.35 -10.87
CA GLY A 956 25.58 30.08 -12.18
C GLY A 956 24.23 30.79 -12.28
N PRO A 957 23.88 31.44 -13.41
CA PRO A 957 22.48 31.71 -13.67
C PRO A 957 21.76 30.35 -13.61
N GLY A 958 20.57 30.30 -13.01
CA GLY A 958 19.77 29.08 -13.00
C GLY A 958 19.80 28.44 -14.38
N ILE A 959 20.06 27.13 -14.45
CA ILE A 959 20.16 26.39 -15.71
C ILE A 959 18.89 26.69 -16.51
N ASN A 960 19.06 27.47 -17.57
CA ASN A 960 18.05 27.72 -18.57
C ASN A 960 18.18 26.58 -19.59
N LEU A 961 17.34 25.55 -19.46
CA LEU A 961 17.29 24.39 -20.36
C LEU A 961 16.72 24.73 -21.76
N LYS A 962 17.09 25.87 -22.35
CA LYS A 962 16.73 26.21 -23.75
C LYS A 962 17.88 26.48 -24.70
N THR A 963 19.13 26.55 -24.26
CA THR A 963 20.24 26.80 -25.18
C THR A 963 21.55 26.28 -24.62
N GLU A 964 21.96 25.07 -25.01
CA GLU A 964 23.14 24.86 -25.88
C GLU A 964 23.50 23.36 -25.93
N SER A 965 23.43 22.86 -27.16
CA SER A 965 24.00 21.60 -27.63
C SER A 965 25.52 21.67 -27.72
N ARG A 966 26.21 20.56 -27.41
CA ARG A 966 27.69 20.33 -27.39
C ARG A 966 28.29 20.80 -26.05
N ILE A 967 28.80 19.94 -25.19
CA ILE A 967 29.83 18.88 -25.37
C ILE A 967 29.54 17.71 -24.43
#